data_AF-T2IUI3-F1
#
_entry.id   AF-T2IUI3-F1
#
_cell.length_a   1.000
_cell.length_b   1.000
_cell.length_c   1.000
_cell.angle_alpha   90.00
_cell.angle_beta   90.00
_cell.angle_gamma   90.00
#
_symmetry.space_group_name_H-M   'P 1'
#
loop_
_entity.id
_entity.type
_entity.pdbx_description
1 polymer ?
#
loop_
_entity_poly.entity_id
_entity_poly.type
_entity_poly.pdbx_seq_one_letter_code
_entity_poly.pdbx_strand_id
1 'polypeptide(L)'
;MTHNDQRNSSNQKTEFPTANRTQAQRQLELLGYKPEDKIYLRFFYPSEDPRKGSDKGRKANYLNWQKIETYQKQGRGVYFVVNGGGHKDSDVTTGRAIFCEHDHLAKDIQRELWKTLELPEPTFQVDTGGKSVHSYWVFVEAIAVEKWRELQKDLLEYVDGDRSIKNPSRVMRLAGCWHILVKSEAASDSNEVEYNQSSIISESGSTYNYSQLRNLIPSSVNSTSSYSETVTAHQSTVKSDQKTANGQANGKKPTSTDNCSLLTESVPLYQFLTLDDRKLIDVGAANGTRNSSGAKLARNLIGTSIRLNYLGIAFTPDPYQLFEDYCNRCPSGKGWNEREWLGIWKSAESNNPTASLTDEALMNCAKAWQKKSVNNFANGHSNRQKSSPSPTNNGRSLGRKHSPTNNGHSNGSKPPLTTNNGQKPLADREIADVINELINLEFSPSKLTAKLNEIAQITHIPILEVRKLYTELANELEQLDSRESTRGELKQLRHATSTSLDLSTVIPEALAKPIEKLANWLNLRPECYLICLLTGISTLNDTETELVLHRDWDFTVTPNLFGSIVSPSSQKKSPILKAMVTKPLRQLQKKARIEYKEAMKQYEIDLARYEELKRNKNTDALEQQFPDGRPIEPRMKLYYFTNATGEGIINQVAAHPNQGILYLKDELAGVFKSANQYRGGRGSDEEDLLSYYDGTGGTVLRANGMQADLDGLLLGIVGSIQPGVLQKLLGDFEDSNGNWARFMFVWQPLAASSMVPDGGKFDSPSLIAWLYEELDRTSSLAPKKYALTDDAFKLFCEAYNELEQRRIDPSTSPAMQNVWGKSEGRIGKVAINLHRTEAAFKGEIPSELIERHTIKAAIALTYFSAQQVQAIYTMLGNEDSLPPMLAKVLEIAERKGDWITARDIQFNFTHRKRPPAETVRVWFKELQALNLGEIQGEGRRIKFLFSNCGHCGSTVGNLPTVQSQTTQGIQPNVGNVGNFSEKSEKEKEDDDNEKEEEGFSKKAKNYPQYPQTDFSTDAERDTGVGSLPTNYPQYPQTDHKIKIGSTVKIHWAGSMRDGEIGTVLSIDDSGWATVRLHKKSLRQDLQIAYAPMAKKSGHEYYLELIE
;
A
#
# COMPACT_ATOMS: atom_id res chain seq x y z
N MET A 1 -3.22 -9.68 85.07
CA MET A 1 -4.26 -8.63 84.96
C MET A 1 -4.10 -8.05 83.57
N THR A 2 -4.87 -8.53 82.59
CA THR A 2 -6.23 -8.06 82.19
C THR A 2 -6.15 -6.67 81.51
N HIS A 3 -6.64 -6.48 80.29
CA HIS A 3 -7.70 -7.22 79.59
C HIS A 3 -7.30 -7.97 78.30
N ASN A 4 -8.13 -8.95 77.97
CA ASN A 4 -8.26 -9.59 76.66
C ASN A 4 -9.59 -9.12 76.01
N ASP A 5 -9.80 -9.50 74.74
CA ASP A 5 -11.01 -9.30 73.94
C ASP A 5 -11.25 -7.84 73.44
N GLN A 6 -11.78 -7.60 72.24
CA GLN A 6 -12.55 -8.50 71.36
C GLN A 6 -11.98 -8.64 69.93
N ARG A 7 -12.11 -9.83 69.35
CA ARG A 7 -12.21 -10.01 67.89
C ARG A 7 -13.68 -9.95 67.49
N ASN A 8 -14.11 -9.02 66.62
CA ASN A 8 -15.09 -9.25 65.54
C ASN A 8 -15.52 -7.97 64.80
N SER A 9 -15.01 -7.78 63.57
CA SER A 9 -15.76 -7.30 62.38
C SER A 9 -14.76 -7.19 61.20
N SER A 10 -14.62 -8.19 60.34
CA SER A 10 -15.53 -8.56 59.24
C SER A 10 -15.53 -7.57 58.06
N ASN A 11 -14.69 -7.85 57.06
CA ASN A 11 -14.77 -7.39 55.67
C ASN A 11 -15.21 -5.92 55.44
N GLN A 12 -14.24 -5.00 55.41
CA GLN A 12 -14.36 -3.85 54.52
C GLN A 12 -14.35 -4.36 53.07
N LYS A 13 -15.54 -4.61 52.51
CA LYS A 13 -15.68 -4.70 51.05
C LYS A 13 -15.31 -3.35 50.47
N THR A 14 -14.39 -3.32 49.51
CA THR A 14 -14.16 -2.14 48.67
C THR A 14 -15.47 -1.80 47.97
N GLU A 15 -16.08 -0.68 48.37
CA GLU A 15 -17.39 -0.29 47.84
C GLU A 15 -17.23 0.28 46.44
N PHE A 16 -17.90 -0.32 45.45
CA PHE A 16 -17.79 0.11 44.06
C PHE A 16 -18.23 1.57 43.92
N PRO A 17 -17.39 2.44 43.31
CA PRO A 17 -17.56 3.88 43.44
C PRO A 17 -18.80 4.40 42.70
N THR A 18 -19.48 5.37 43.31
CA THR A 18 -20.77 5.88 42.84
C THR A 18 -20.62 6.68 41.54
N ALA A 19 -21.54 6.47 40.58
CA ALA A 19 -21.56 7.26 39.36
C ALA A 19 -22.03 8.71 39.62
N ASN A 20 -21.39 9.69 39.00
CA ASN A 20 -21.75 11.09 39.12
C ASN A 20 -23.03 11.37 38.30
N ARG A 21 -24.17 11.40 39.00
CA ARG A 21 -25.49 11.52 38.38
C ARG A 21 -25.70 12.87 37.69
N THR A 22 -25.18 13.94 38.28
CA THR A 22 -25.26 15.31 37.74
C THR A 22 -24.58 15.43 36.38
N GLN A 23 -23.40 14.83 36.22
CA GLN A 23 -22.67 14.80 34.94
C GLN A 23 -23.44 14.08 33.82
N ALA A 24 -24.07 12.94 34.13
CA ALA A 24 -24.91 12.22 33.17
C ALA A 24 -26.16 13.02 32.80
N GLN A 25 -26.83 13.64 33.77
CA GLN A 25 -28.00 14.49 33.53
C GLN A 25 -27.62 15.70 32.67
N ARG A 26 -26.50 16.36 32.97
CA ARG A 26 -26.04 17.53 32.21
C ARG A 26 -25.72 17.20 30.75
N GLN A 27 -25.08 16.05 30.47
CA GLN A 27 -24.83 15.61 29.10
C GLN A 27 -26.14 15.38 28.31
N LEU A 28 -27.18 14.88 28.98
CA LEU A 28 -28.49 14.64 28.38
C LEU A 28 -29.25 15.95 28.12
N GLU A 29 -29.23 16.88 29.09
CA GLU A 29 -29.77 18.25 28.93
C GLU A 29 -29.13 18.97 27.74
N LEU A 30 -27.80 18.93 27.62
CA LEU A 30 -27.05 19.55 26.52
C LEU A 30 -27.37 18.95 25.15
N LEU A 31 -27.82 17.69 25.10
CA LEU A 31 -28.32 17.01 23.89
C LEU A 31 -29.84 17.21 23.67
N GLY A 32 -30.47 18.10 24.44
CA GLY A 32 -31.89 18.42 24.36
C GLY A 32 -32.83 17.30 24.81
N TYR A 33 -32.36 16.34 25.62
CA TYR A 33 -33.25 15.33 26.21
C TYR A 33 -34.06 15.93 27.35
N LYS A 34 -35.34 15.56 27.43
CA LYS A 34 -36.22 15.90 28.55
C LYS A 34 -36.23 14.80 29.61
N PRO A 35 -36.59 15.07 30.87
CA PRO A 35 -36.64 14.05 31.94
C PRO A 35 -37.54 12.84 31.61
N GLU A 36 -38.58 13.03 30.80
CA GLU A 36 -39.52 12.01 30.33
C GLU A 36 -39.06 11.22 29.08
N ASP A 37 -37.97 11.63 28.42
CA ASP A 37 -37.51 11.00 27.16
C ASP A 37 -36.99 9.58 27.36
N LYS A 38 -37.15 8.76 26.30
CA LYS A 38 -36.55 7.42 26.24
C LYS A 38 -35.05 7.50 25.93
N ILE A 39 -34.23 7.05 26.87
CA ILE A 39 -32.76 7.08 26.78
C ILE A 39 -32.25 5.65 26.58
N TYR A 40 -31.74 5.37 25.38
CA TYR A 40 -31.39 4.02 24.94
C TYR A 40 -29.98 3.61 25.37
N LEU A 41 -29.85 3.28 26.66
CA LEU A 41 -28.61 2.83 27.29
C LEU A 41 -28.19 1.43 26.78
N ARG A 42 -26.91 1.26 26.48
CA ARG A 42 -26.25 -0.03 26.23
C ARG A 42 -25.12 -0.24 27.26
N PHE A 43 -24.99 -1.48 27.71
CA PHE A 43 -23.95 -1.91 28.65
C PHE A 43 -23.21 -3.11 28.07
N PHE A 44 -21.89 -3.08 28.03
CA PHE A 44 -21.04 -4.19 27.57
C PHE A 44 -19.67 -4.11 28.23
N TYR A 45 -18.96 -5.24 28.28
CA TYR A 45 -17.59 -5.28 28.78
C TYR A 45 -16.62 -4.50 27.88
N PRO A 46 -15.48 -4.02 28.43
CA PRO A 46 -14.31 -3.59 27.63
C PRO A 46 -13.88 -4.64 26.59
N SER A 47 -13.04 -4.25 25.64
CA SER A 47 -12.39 -5.20 24.71
C SER A 47 -11.50 -6.20 25.45
N GLU A 48 -10.71 -5.73 26.43
CA GLU A 48 -9.71 -6.52 27.17
C GLU A 48 -10.30 -7.49 28.21
N ASP A 49 -11.62 -7.47 28.44
CA ASP A 49 -12.27 -8.37 29.39
C ASP A 49 -12.51 -9.74 28.73
N PRO A 50 -11.98 -10.86 29.25
CA PRO A 50 -12.14 -12.18 28.61
C PRO A 50 -13.59 -12.62 28.38
N ARG A 51 -14.56 -12.05 29.12
CA ARG A 51 -15.99 -12.35 28.98
C ARG A 51 -16.61 -11.68 27.75
N LYS A 52 -15.94 -10.68 27.15
CA LYS A 52 -16.39 -9.85 26.01
C LYS A 52 -16.91 -10.67 24.84
N GLY A 53 -16.17 -11.69 24.40
CA GLY A 53 -16.54 -12.53 23.25
C GLY A 53 -17.86 -13.29 23.43
N SER A 54 -18.35 -13.44 24.66
CA SER A 54 -19.61 -14.11 25.00
C SER A 54 -20.76 -13.16 25.36
N ASP A 55 -20.48 -11.89 25.66
CA ASP A 55 -21.47 -10.98 26.24
C ASP A 55 -22.32 -10.29 25.17
N LYS A 56 -23.57 -10.73 25.04
CA LYS A 56 -24.62 -10.13 24.17
C LYS A 56 -25.02 -8.70 24.58
N GLY A 57 -24.29 -8.07 25.51
CA GLY A 57 -24.60 -6.79 26.14
C GLY A 57 -25.88 -6.79 26.98
N ARG A 58 -26.20 -5.66 27.61
CA ARG A 58 -27.49 -5.39 28.25
C ARG A 58 -28.02 -4.04 27.74
N LYS A 59 -29.32 -3.80 27.88
CA LYS A 59 -30.02 -2.60 27.38
C LYS A 59 -31.00 -2.03 28.40
N ALA A 60 -31.17 -0.72 28.37
CA ALA A 60 -32.33 -0.03 28.95
C ALA A 60 -32.85 1.03 27.96
N ASN A 61 -34.05 1.55 28.22
CA ASN A 61 -34.74 2.53 27.37
C ASN A 61 -35.08 3.83 28.15
N TYR A 62 -34.54 3.98 29.35
CA TYR A 62 -34.70 5.11 30.27
C TYR A 62 -33.44 5.22 31.14
N LEU A 63 -33.15 6.42 31.66
CA LEU A 63 -32.08 6.63 32.63
C LEU A 63 -32.42 5.88 33.94
N ASN A 64 -31.75 4.75 34.18
CA ASN A 64 -32.06 3.86 35.31
C ASN A 64 -30.81 3.61 36.16
N TRP A 65 -30.68 4.39 37.23
CA TRP A 65 -29.51 4.36 38.12
C TRP A 65 -29.23 2.99 38.73
N GLN A 66 -30.27 2.27 39.15
CA GLN A 66 -30.14 0.92 39.69
C GLN A 66 -29.48 -0.06 38.69
N LYS A 67 -29.86 -0.01 37.40
CA LYS A 67 -29.22 -0.81 36.33
C LYS A 67 -27.83 -0.31 35.99
N ILE A 68 -27.62 1.00 35.94
CA ILE A 68 -26.31 1.63 35.68
C ILE A 68 -25.28 1.18 36.73
N GLU A 69 -25.64 1.24 38.01
CA GLU A 69 -24.79 0.81 39.12
C GLU A 69 -24.62 -0.71 39.15
N THR A 70 -25.68 -1.48 38.90
CA THR A 70 -25.65 -2.95 38.85
C THR A 70 -24.74 -3.48 37.74
N TYR A 71 -24.76 -2.89 36.55
CA TYR A 71 -23.94 -3.36 35.42
C TYR A 71 -22.50 -2.85 35.47
N GLN A 72 -22.25 -1.67 36.03
CA GLN A 72 -20.89 -1.21 36.32
C GLN A 72 -20.23 -2.08 37.42
N LYS A 73 -20.96 -2.41 38.50
CA LYS A 73 -20.55 -3.40 39.52
C LYS A 73 -20.24 -4.80 38.95
N GLN A 74 -20.65 -5.10 37.73
CA GLN A 74 -20.31 -6.36 37.03
C GLN A 74 -19.09 -6.24 36.12
N GLY A 75 -18.59 -5.04 35.84
CA GLY A 75 -17.47 -4.77 34.93
C GLY A 75 -17.85 -4.16 33.57
N ARG A 76 -19.09 -3.72 33.35
CA ARG A 76 -19.53 -3.16 32.05
C ARG A 76 -19.48 -1.64 32.02
N GLY A 77 -18.95 -1.09 30.92
CA GLY A 77 -19.04 0.34 30.61
C GLY A 77 -20.46 0.76 30.22
N VAL A 78 -20.76 2.05 30.38
CA VAL A 78 -22.07 2.66 30.13
C VAL A 78 -22.04 3.55 28.90
N TYR A 79 -22.93 3.27 27.94
CA TYR A 79 -23.04 3.98 26.69
C TYR A 79 -24.52 4.27 26.39
N PHE A 80 -24.81 5.25 25.53
CA PHE A 80 -26.18 5.58 25.10
C PHE A 80 -26.22 6.01 23.64
N VAL A 81 -27.35 5.79 22.97
CA VAL A 81 -27.56 6.26 21.58
C VAL A 81 -27.80 7.77 21.59
N VAL A 82 -26.86 8.55 21.05
CA VAL A 82 -26.82 10.02 21.15
C VAL A 82 -28.05 10.69 20.54
N ASN A 83 -28.51 10.18 19.40
CA ASN A 83 -29.65 10.74 18.66
C ASN A 83 -31.02 10.32 19.22
N GLY A 84 -31.07 9.38 20.17
CA GLY A 84 -32.32 8.82 20.67
C GLY A 84 -32.93 7.82 19.68
N GLY A 85 -34.22 7.97 19.37
CA GLY A 85 -34.95 7.11 18.43
C GLY A 85 -35.20 5.68 18.96
N GLY A 86 -34.16 4.85 18.94
CA GLY A 86 -34.19 3.48 19.46
C GLY A 86 -32.82 2.81 19.52
N HIS A 87 -32.80 1.49 19.34
CA HIS A 87 -31.60 0.65 19.55
C HIS A 87 -30.94 0.19 18.25
N LYS A 88 -31.52 0.51 17.09
CA LYS A 88 -31.00 0.25 15.74
C LYS A 88 -31.06 1.52 14.89
N ASP A 89 -30.32 1.56 13.78
CA ASP A 89 -30.35 2.68 12.83
C ASP A 89 -31.74 2.92 12.22
N SER A 90 -32.56 1.87 12.08
CA SER A 90 -33.96 1.94 11.63
C SER A 90 -34.88 2.69 12.59
N ASP A 91 -34.46 2.83 13.85
CA ASP A 91 -35.27 3.39 14.92
C ASP A 91 -34.99 4.90 15.11
N VAL A 92 -34.02 5.44 14.37
CA VAL A 92 -33.52 6.82 14.49
C VAL A 92 -33.90 7.60 13.23
N THR A 93 -34.93 8.44 13.33
CA THR A 93 -35.44 9.26 12.21
C THR A 93 -34.87 10.69 12.18
N THR A 94 -34.30 11.17 13.28
CA THR A 94 -33.62 12.48 13.36
C THR A 94 -32.28 12.39 14.10
N GLY A 95 -31.39 13.33 13.81
CA GLY A 95 -30.09 13.51 14.46
C GLY A 95 -30.08 14.75 15.36
N ARG A 96 -29.62 14.60 16.60
CA ARG A 96 -29.59 15.67 17.61
C ARG A 96 -28.26 16.42 17.66
N ALA A 97 -27.15 15.75 17.35
CA ALA A 97 -25.81 16.32 17.36
C ALA A 97 -24.91 15.58 16.38
N ILE A 98 -23.92 16.26 15.78
CA ILE A 98 -22.76 15.63 15.15
C ILE A 98 -21.60 15.57 16.15
N PHE A 99 -20.75 14.54 16.06
CA PHE A 99 -19.74 14.26 17.08
C PHE A 99 -18.56 13.43 16.57
N CYS A 100 -17.37 13.66 17.14
CA CYS A 100 -16.14 12.96 16.79
C CYS A 100 -15.31 12.56 18.02
N GLU A 101 -14.38 11.62 17.84
CA GLU A 101 -13.35 11.25 18.81
C GLU A 101 -12.06 10.79 18.08
N HIS A 102 -10.91 10.88 18.77
CA HIS A 102 -9.60 10.54 18.21
C HIS A 102 -8.74 9.80 19.25
N ASP A 103 -9.00 8.51 19.45
CA ASP A 103 -8.31 7.63 20.41
C ASP A 103 -6.77 7.53 20.24
N HIS A 104 -6.28 7.89 19.06
CA HIS A 104 -4.86 7.89 18.66
C HIS A 104 -4.13 9.23 18.90
N LEU A 105 -4.85 10.32 19.23
CA LEU A 105 -4.26 11.63 19.55
C LEU A 105 -4.12 11.82 21.06
N ALA A 106 -3.22 12.70 21.49
CA ALA A 106 -3.12 13.10 22.89
C ALA A 106 -4.33 13.98 23.30
N LYS A 107 -4.82 13.84 24.54
CA LYS A 107 -6.10 14.45 24.98
C LYS A 107 -6.13 15.97 24.98
N ASP A 108 -4.98 16.59 25.21
CA ASP A 108 -4.73 18.01 25.07
C ASP A 108 -4.95 18.46 23.61
N ILE A 109 -4.38 17.74 22.64
CA ILE A 109 -4.62 17.98 21.22
C ILE A 109 -6.11 17.78 20.88
N GLN A 110 -6.75 16.72 21.37
CA GLN A 110 -8.17 16.44 21.11
C GLN A 110 -9.12 17.53 21.62
N ARG A 111 -8.79 18.18 22.75
CA ARG A 111 -9.57 19.30 23.30
C ARG A 111 -9.54 20.51 22.37
N GLU A 112 -8.37 20.83 21.83
CA GLU A 112 -8.10 22.06 21.08
C GLU A 112 -8.26 21.92 19.56
N LEU A 113 -8.33 20.68 19.04
CA LEU A 113 -8.32 20.35 17.60
C LEU A 113 -9.32 21.16 16.75
N TRP A 114 -10.50 21.47 17.29
CA TRP A 114 -11.51 22.27 16.59
C TRP A 114 -11.01 23.66 16.19
N LYS A 115 -10.14 24.28 17.00
CA LYS A 115 -9.52 25.60 16.71
C LYS A 115 -8.56 25.52 15.53
N THR A 116 -7.83 24.41 15.40
CA THR A 116 -6.91 24.16 14.27
C THR A 116 -7.61 23.75 12.97
N LEU A 117 -8.92 23.47 13.03
CA LEU A 117 -9.76 23.10 11.90
C LEU A 117 -10.85 24.14 11.59
N GLU A 118 -10.71 25.36 12.13
CA GLU A 118 -11.64 26.50 11.95
C GLU A 118 -13.14 26.17 12.21
N LEU A 119 -13.39 25.10 12.97
CA LEU A 119 -14.73 24.71 13.41
C LEU A 119 -15.21 25.65 14.53
N PRO A 120 -16.53 25.80 14.72
CA PRO A 120 -17.04 26.48 15.90
C PRO A 120 -16.70 25.67 17.17
N GLU A 121 -16.72 26.32 18.33
CA GLU A 121 -16.52 25.65 19.62
C GLU A 121 -17.54 24.50 19.81
N PRO A 122 -17.13 23.31 20.29
CA PRO A 122 -18.08 22.26 20.64
C PRO A 122 -19.10 22.76 21.67
N THR A 123 -20.36 22.33 21.54
CA THR A 123 -21.40 22.55 22.57
C THR A 123 -20.92 22.06 23.93
N PHE A 124 -20.27 20.89 23.92
CA PHE A 124 -19.53 20.32 25.04
C PHE A 124 -18.52 19.25 24.58
N GLN A 125 -17.57 18.93 25.46
CA GLN A 125 -16.60 17.85 25.29
C GLN A 125 -16.59 16.92 26.51
N VAL A 126 -16.51 15.61 26.29
CA VAL A 126 -16.48 14.58 27.34
C VAL A 126 -15.17 13.81 27.30
N ASP A 127 -14.38 13.87 28.38
CA ASP A 127 -13.29 12.92 28.60
C ASP A 127 -13.91 11.54 28.90
N THR A 128 -13.50 10.53 28.14
CA THR A 128 -14.05 9.17 28.24
C THR A 128 -13.66 8.41 29.51
N GLY A 129 -12.68 8.91 30.27
CA GLY A 129 -11.90 8.14 31.25
C GLY A 129 -10.89 7.18 30.59
N GLY A 130 -10.85 7.14 29.25
CA GLY A 130 -9.96 6.30 28.45
C GLY A 130 -8.88 7.13 27.75
N LYS A 131 -8.65 6.87 26.47
CA LYS A 131 -7.71 7.63 25.62
C LYS A 131 -8.35 8.82 24.91
N SER A 132 -9.64 8.73 24.56
CA SER A 132 -10.33 9.72 23.73
C SER A 132 -11.09 10.78 24.53
N VAL A 133 -11.35 11.90 23.86
CA VAL A 133 -12.32 12.95 24.18
C VAL A 133 -13.40 12.92 23.10
N HIS A 134 -14.67 12.83 23.50
CA HIS A 134 -15.80 12.99 22.58
C HIS A 134 -16.15 14.48 22.46
N SER A 135 -16.07 15.06 21.27
CA SER A 135 -16.55 16.44 20.99
C SER A 135 -17.92 16.41 20.32
N TYR A 136 -18.84 17.28 20.73
CA TYR A 136 -20.22 17.34 20.22
C TYR A 136 -20.60 18.74 19.75
N TRP A 137 -21.27 18.82 18.61
CA TRP A 137 -21.98 20.02 18.15
C TRP A 137 -23.47 19.69 18.02
N VAL A 138 -24.27 20.27 18.90
CA VAL A 138 -25.70 20.00 19.04
C VAL A 138 -26.51 20.95 18.18
N PHE A 139 -27.53 20.42 17.49
CA PHE A 139 -28.39 21.25 16.65
C PHE A 139 -29.45 21.98 17.48
N VAL A 140 -29.82 23.20 17.06
CA VAL A 140 -30.95 23.97 17.64
C VAL A 140 -32.26 23.17 17.52
N GLU A 141 -32.46 22.52 16.37
CA GLU A 141 -33.55 21.56 16.12
C GLU A 141 -32.98 20.26 15.54
N ALA A 142 -33.52 19.11 15.94
CA ALA A 142 -33.04 17.81 15.48
C ALA A 142 -33.35 17.59 13.98
N ILE A 143 -32.29 17.43 13.18
CA ILE A 143 -32.36 17.36 11.71
C ILE A 143 -32.78 15.97 11.21
N ALA A 144 -33.30 15.87 9.98
CA ALA A 144 -33.59 14.58 9.33
C ALA A 144 -32.35 13.67 9.28
N VAL A 145 -32.51 12.36 9.53
CA VAL A 145 -31.38 11.42 9.68
C VAL A 145 -30.55 11.27 8.40
N GLU A 146 -31.12 11.52 7.23
CA GLU A 146 -30.43 11.52 5.93
C GLU A 146 -29.39 12.64 5.88
N LYS A 147 -29.80 13.88 6.21
CA LYS A 147 -28.91 15.04 6.32
C LYS A 147 -27.89 14.86 7.44
N TRP A 148 -28.27 14.20 8.53
CA TRP A 148 -27.34 13.85 9.61
C TRP A 148 -26.27 12.85 9.14
N ARG A 149 -26.63 11.80 8.40
CA ARG A 149 -25.67 10.79 7.88
C ARG A 149 -24.64 11.44 6.96
N GLU A 150 -25.06 12.37 6.10
CA GLU A 150 -24.16 13.15 5.23
C GLU A 150 -23.20 14.00 6.06
N LEU A 151 -23.72 14.89 6.92
CA LEU A 151 -22.91 15.86 7.66
C LEU A 151 -22.03 15.20 8.74
N GLN A 152 -22.47 14.12 9.37
CA GLN A 152 -21.66 13.31 10.29
C GLN A 152 -20.51 12.60 9.56
N LYS A 153 -20.77 12.05 8.36
CA LYS A 153 -19.72 11.40 7.55
C LYS A 153 -18.69 12.43 7.09
N ASP A 154 -19.13 13.57 6.58
CA ASP A 154 -18.24 14.65 6.13
C ASP A 154 -17.49 15.30 7.30
N LEU A 155 -18.09 15.42 8.51
CA LEU A 155 -17.37 15.84 9.72
C LEU A 155 -16.21 14.89 10.02
N LEU A 156 -16.48 13.58 10.09
CA LEU A 156 -15.47 12.57 10.45
C LEU A 156 -14.33 12.52 9.42
N GLU A 157 -14.62 12.80 8.15
CA GLU A 157 -13.59 12.91 7.11
C GLU A 157 -12.79 14.22 7.22
N TYR A 158 -13.46 15.35 7.48
CA TYR A 158 -12.83 16.67 7.64
C TYR A 158 -11.89 16.75 8.86
N VAL A 159 -12.24 16.09 9.96
CA VAL A 159 -11.43 16.07 11.19
C VAL A 159 -10.49 14.87 11.32
N ASP A 160 -10.46 13.95 10.33
CA ASP A 160 -9.79 12.63 10.40
C ASP A 160 -10.12 11.83 11.69
N GLY A 161 -11.39 11.85 12.10
CA GLY A 161 -11.91 11.13 13.26
C GLY A 161 -12.24 9.66 12.96
N ASP A 162 -12.69 8.90 13.97
CA ASP A 162 -13.09 7.50 13.74
C ASP A 162 -14.28 7.40 12.75
N ARG A 163 -13.95 7.01 11.50
CA ARG A 163 -14.89 6.76 10.41
C ARG A 163 -15.89 5.62 10.68
N SER A 164 -15.84 4.94 11.83
CA SER A 164 -16.89 4.03 12.29
C SER A 164 -18.11 4.78 12.86
N ILE A 165 -17.96 6.01 13.37
CA ILE A 165 -18.96 6.80 14.15
C ILE A 165 -20.06 7.42 13.26
N LYS A 166 -20.29 6.87 12.06
CA LYS A 166 -21.19 7.41 11.01
C LYS A 166 -22.61 6.82 10.97
N ASN A 167 -23.00 6.01 11.95
CA ASN A 167 -24.29 5.32 11.97
C ASN A 167 -25.28 5.97 12.97
N PRO A 168 -26.57 6.22 12.62
CA PRO A 168 -27.47 6.99 13.49
C PRO A 168 -27.69 6.44 14.90
N SER A 169 -27.67 5.12 15.08
CA SER A 169 -27.75 4.47 16.41
C SER A 169 -26.38 4.22 17.07
N ARG A 170 -25.37 5.02 16.69
CA ARG A 170 -24.05 5.04 17.33
C ARG A 170 -24.20 5.36 18.79
N VAL A 171 -23.50 4.59 19.62
CA VAL A 171 -23.47 4.78 21.07
C VAL A 171 -22.16 5.42 21.49
N MET A 172 -22.27 6.47 22.29
CA MET A 172 -21.14 7.16 22.93
C MET A 172 -21.25 6.99 24.45
N ARG A 173 -20.19 7.31 25.20
CA ARG A 173 -20.16 7.18 26.67
C ARG A 173 -21.06 8.21 27.35
N LEU A 174 -21.72 7.75 28.41
CA LEU A 174 -22.49 8.59 29.33
C LEU A 174 -21.55 9.14 30.43
N ALA A 175 -21.42 10.46 30.50
CA ALA A 175 -20.60 11.16 31.48
C ALA A 175 -20.99 10.80 32.92
N GLY A 176 -20.05 10.92 33.86
CA GLY A 176 -20.21 10.51 35.25
C GLY A 176 -20.21 9.00 35.49
N CYS A 177 -20.22 8.18 34.44
CA CYS A 177 -20.02 6.73 34.54
C CYS A 177 -18.54 6.36 34.39
N TRP A 178 -18.17 5.18 34.87
CA TRP A 178 -16.79 4.72 34.97
C TRP A 178 -16.29 4.06 33.69
N HIS A 179 -15.11 4.47 33.25
CA HIS A 179 -14.26 3.71 32.37
C HIS A 179 -13.53 2.64 33.18
N ILE A 180 -13.98 1.39 33.01
CA ILE A 180 -13.42 0.22 33.67
C ILE A 180 -12.26 -0.29 32.80
N LEU A 181 -11.06 -0.31 33.35
CA LEU A 181 -9.85 -0.88 32.74
C LEU A 181 -9.43 -2.11 33.56
N VAL A 182 -9.33 -3.26 32.90
CA VAL A 182 -8.75 -4.47 33.49
C VAL A 182 -7.27 -4.46 33.14
N LYS A 183 -6.38 -4.33 34.13
CA LYS A 183 -4.93 -4.49 33.91
C LYS A 183 -4.62 -5.98 33.85
N SER A 184 -4.28 -6.47 32.66
CA SER A 184 -3.67 -7.78 32.48
C SER A 184 -2.15 -7.62 32.52
N GLU A 185 -1.52 -7.86 33.66
CA GLU A 185 -0.06 -7.85 33.79
C GLU A 185 0.50 -9.15 34.35
N ALA A 186 1.72 -9.50 33.93
CA ALA A 186 2.51 -10.60 34.46
C ALA A 186 3.23 -10.19 35.77
N ALA A 187 2.54 -9.44 36.65
CA ALA A 187 3.07 -8.91 37.89
C ALA A 187 1.96 -8.76 38.95
N SER A 188 2.19 -9.30 40.15
CA SER A 188 1.29 -9.36 41.33
C SER A 188 0.03 -10.23 41.21
N ASP A 189 -0.28 -10.96 42.29
CA ASP A 189 -1.47 -11.84 42.42
C ASP A 189 -2.78 -11.08 42.67
N SER A 190 -2.94 -9.89 42.09
CA SER A 190 -4.11 -9.03 42.23
C SER A 190 -4.64 -8.57 40.88
N ASN A 191 -5.88 -8.97 40.57
CA ASN A 191 -6.65 -8.43 39.44
C ASN A 191 -7.02 -6.96 39.73
N GLU A 192 -6.06 -6.04 39.58
CA GLU A 192 -6.28 -4.62 39.82
C GLU A 192 -7.11 -4.02 38.67
N VAL A 193 -8.32 -3.55 39.01
CA VAL A 193 -9.23 -2.91 38.06
C VAL A 193 -9.19 -1.41 38.30
N GLU A 194 -8.77 -0.67 37.28
CA GLU A 194 -8.70 0.79 37.31
C GLU A 194 -10.04 1.39 36.88
N TYR A 195 -10.50 2.40 37.62
CA TYR A 195 -11.82 3.03 37.46
C TYR A 195 -11.67 4.53 37.22
N ASN A 196 -11.65 4.95 35.95
CA ASN A 196 -11.52 6.36 35.58
C ASN A 196 -12.90 6.94 35.26
N GLN A 197 -13.38 7.92 36.02
CA GLN A 197 -14.71 8.50 35.76
C GLN A 197 -14.67 9.33 34.47
N SER A 198 -15.64 9.11 33.57
CA SER A 198 -15.86 9.99 32.42
C SER A 198 -16.49 11.31 32.88
N SER A 199 -16.14 12.43 32.25
CA SER A 199 -16.57 13.76 32.69
C SER A 199 -16.69 14.75 31.53
N ILE A 200 -17.65 15.66 31.61
CA ILE A 200 -17.68 16.88 30.80
C ILE A 200 -16.49 17.74 31.24
N ILE A 201 -15.66 18.12 30.27
CA ILE A 201 -14.39 18.85 30.48
C ILE A 201 -14.36 20.22 29.78
N SER A 202 -15.31 20.46 28.88
CA SER A 202 -15.63 21.77 28.30
C SER A 202 -17.12 21.80 28.02
N GLU A 203 -17.76 22.95 28.24
CA GLU A 203 -19.19 23.19 28.00
C GLU A 203 -19.37 24.65 27.59
N SER A 204 -19.62 24.91 26.31
CA SER A 204 -19.97 26.25 25.82
C SER A 204 -21.49 26.49 25.86
N GLY A 205 -22.28 25.40 25.84
CA GLY A 205 -23.74 25.45 25.70
C GLY A 205 -24.24 25.89 24.32
N SER A 206 -23.33 26.19 23.38
CA SER A 206 -23.65 26.72 22.05
C SER A 206 -24.33 25.68 21.17
N THR A 207 -25.44 26.04 20.52
CA THR A 207 -26.19 25.19 19.59
C THR A 207 -26.17 25.78 18.18
N TYR A 208 -26.27 24.92 17.16
CA TYR A 208 -25.98 25.27 15.77
C TYR A 208 -27.12 24.89 14.82
N ASN A 209 -27.30 25.68 13.76
CA ASN A 209 -28.18 25.34 12.66
C ASN A 209 -27.44 24.48 11.61
N TYR A 210 -28.18 23.62 10.90
CA TYR A 210 -27.62 22.74 9.86
C TYR A 210 -26.73 23.50 8.87
N SER A 211 -27.19 24.66 8.39
CA SER A 211 -26.46 25.50 7.43
C SER A 211 -25.14 26.05 7.97
N GLN A 212 -25.05 26.38 9.26
CA GLN A 212 -23.80 26.88 9.85
C GLN A 212 -22.73 25.78 9.83
N LEU A 213 -23.08 24.58 10.28
CA LEU A 213 -22.16 23.44 10.29
C LEU A 213 -21.88 22.90 8.87
N ARG A 214 -22.89 22.82 8.00
CA ARG A 214 -22.74 22.37 6.60
C ARG A 214 -21.89 23.32 5.74
N ASN A 215 -21.84 24.62 6.07
CA ASN A 215 -21.01 25.59 5.36
C ASN A 215 -19.54 25.56 5.84
N LEU A 216 -19.29 25.23 7.12
CA LEU A 216 -17.94 25.16 7.69
C LEU A 216 -17.28 23.78 7.51
N ILE A 217 -18.07 22.71 7.52
CA ILE A 217 -17.63 21.34 7.24
C ILE A 217 -17.78 21.12 5.72
N PRO A 218 -16.68 21.01 4.94
CA PRO A 218 -16.75 20.89 3.49
C PRO A 218 -17.58 19.68 3.05
N SER A 219 -18.46 19.87 2.06
CA SER A 219 -19.18 18.77 1.47
C SER A 219 -18.25 17.91 0.62
N SER A 220 -18.37 16.58 0.71
CA SER A 220 -17.63 15.66 -0.18
C SER A 220 -18.10 15.71 -1.66
N VAL A 221 -18.95 16.68 -1.99
CA VAL A 221 -19.35 17.12 -3.34
C VAL A 221 -19.47 18.64 -3.32
N ASN A 222 -18.61 19.37 -4.04
CA ASN A 222 -18.92 20.74 -4.48
C ASN A 222 -17.99 21.22 -5.62
N SER A 223 -18.52 21.16 -6.85
CA SER A 223 -18.20 22.13 -7.91
C SER A 223 -19.54 22.50 -8.55
N THR A 224 -19.87 23.78 -8.59
CA THR A 224 -21.26 24.26 -8.72
C THR A 224 -21.57 24.89 -10.07
N SER A 225 -22.73 24.52 -10.63
CA SER A 225 -23.59 25.46 -11.36
C SER A 225 -25.05 24.98 -11.34
N SER A 226 -25.98 25.90 -11.54
CA SER A 226 -27.43 25.71 -11.36
C SER A 226 -28.14 25.06 -12.55
N TYR A 227 -29.27 24.40 -12.31
CA TYR A 227 -30.59 24.93 -12.74
C TYR A 227 -31.76 24.28 -11.97
N SER A 228 -32.98 24.74 -12.26
CA SER A 228 -34.18 24.63 -11.40
C SER A 228 -34.94 23.29 -11.48
N GLU A 229 -35.76 23.06 -10.46
CA GLU A 229 -36.74 21.97 -10.36
C GLU A 229 -37.76 21.94 -11.52
N THR A 230 -38.27 20.76 -11.85
CA THR A 230 -39.73 20.56 -11.94
C THR A 230 -40.16 19.11 -11.71
N VAL A 231 -41.32 18.96 -11.06
CA VAL A 231 -42.03 17.71 -10.72
C VAL A 231 -42.53 17.04 -12.01
N THR A 232 -42.53 15.70 -12.15
CA THR A 232 -43.71 14.84 -11.88
C THR A 232 -43.36 13.36 -11.87
N ALA A 233 -43.97 12.61 -10.94
CA ALA A 233 -43.84 11.16 -10.84
C ALA A 233 -45.00 10.43 -11.53
N HIS A 234 -44.72 9.27 -12.15
CA HIS A 234 -45.74 8.25 -12.40
C HIS A 234 -45.23 6.85 -12.07
N GLN A 235 -45.90 6.20 -11.13
CA GLN A 235 -45.92 4.75 -11.00
C GLN A 235 -46.84 4.17 -12.10
N SER A 236 -46.57 2.96 -12.62
CA SER A 236 -47.55 1.87 -12.66
C SER A 236 -47.06 0.57 -13.33
N THR A 237 -47.26 -0.54 -12.61
CA THR A 237 -47.67 -1.89 -13.08
C THR A 237 -47.10 -2.51 -14.36
N VAL A 238 -46.24 -3.53 -14.16
CA VAL A 238 -46.51 -4.95 -14.47
C VAL A 238 -47.52 -5.27 -15.60
N LYS A 239 -47.05 -5.96 -16.65
CA LYS A 239 -47.60 -7.27 -17.06
C LYS A 239 -46.72 -8.03 -18.05
N SER A 240 -46.89 -9.35 -18.08
CA SER A 240 -46.40 -10.27 -19.10
C SER A 240 -47.24 -10.19 -20.38
N ASP A 241 -46.72 -10.69 -21.50
CA ASP A 241 -47.22 -11.95 -22.10
C ASP A 241 -46.33 -12.40 -23.29
N GLN A 242 -46.43 -13.68 -23.67
CA GLN A 242 -45.67 -14.30 -24.77
C GLN A 242 -46.54 -14.46 -26.03
N LYS A 243 -45.97 -14.25 -27.24
CA LYS A 243 -46.01 -15.23 -28.36
C LYS A 243 -45.31 -14.79 -29.67
N THR A 244 -44.33 -15.60 -30.09
CA THR A 244 -44.08 -16.12 -31.47
C THR A 244 -44.38 -15.28 -32.72
N ALA A 245 -43.38 -15.02 -33.60
CA ALA A 245 -43.13 -15.81 -34.84
C ALA A 245 -42.12 -15.19 -35.87
N ASN A 246 -41.11 -15.98 -36.25
CA ASN A 246 -40.29 -16.11 -37.48
C ASN A 246 -40.14 -15.02 -38.60
N GLY A 247 -38.89 -14.91 -39.09
CA GLY A 247 -38.49 -14.42 -40.45
C GLY A 247 -37.09 -13.76 -40.45
N GLN A 248 -35.95 -14.47 -40.64
CA GLN A 248 -35.28 -14.83 -41.92
C GLN A 248 -35.04 -13.65 -42.90
N ALA A 249 -33.84 -13.38 -43.47
CA ALA A 249 -32.46 -13.91 -43.34
C ALA A 249 -31.47 -12.88 -44.01
N ASN A 250 -30.19 -13.06 -44.41
CA ASN A 250 -29.27 -14.21 -44.56
C ASN A 250 -27.77 -13.75 -44.74
N GLY A 251 -26.78 -14.58 -44.38
CA GLY A 251 -25.38 -14.57 -44.89
C GLY A 251 -24.34 -13.69 -44.16
N LYS A 252 -23.04 -14.06 -44.07
CA LYS A 252 -22.25 -15.25 -44.48
C LYS A 252 -21.11 -15.55 -43.45
N LYS A 253 -20.51 -16.75 -43.48
CA LYS A 253 -19.29 -17.18 -42.72
C LYS A 253 -18.06 -17.31 -43.65
N PRO A 254 -16.82 -17.23 -43.11
CA PRO A 254 -16.03 -18.38 -42.60
C PRO A 254 -15.53 -18.16 -41.14
N THR A 255 -15.41 -19.11 -40.21
CA THR A 255 -14.49 -20.28 -40.06
C THR A 255 -12.99 -19.92 -40.12
N SER A 256 -12.14 -20.27 -39.15
CA SER A 256 -12.25 -21.25 -38.05
C SER A 256 -11.54 -20.81 -36.76
N THR A 257 -12.10 -21.19 -35.60
CA THR A 257 -11.46 -21.15 -34.26
C THR A 257 -11.77 -22.43 -33.51
N ASP A 258 -10.84 -22.87 -32.65
CA ASP A 258 -10.89 -24.18 -32.03
C ASP A 258 -11.85 -24.32 -30.83
N ASN A 259 -12.19 -25.57 -30.51
CA ASN A 259 -13.34 -25.89 -29.67
C ASN A 259 -13.03 -25.81 -28.17
N CYS A 260 -13.78 -24.97 -27.45
CA CYS A 260 -14.18 -25.24 -26.08
C CYS A 260 -15.72 -25.32 -26.03
N SER A 261 -16.26 -26.53 -26.09
CA SER A 261 -17.70 -26.77 -26.19
C SER A 261 -18.40 -26.53 -24.84
N LEU A 262 -19.09 -25.39 -24.71
CA LEU A 262 -20.00 -25.11 -23.60
C LEU A 262 -21.18 -26.11 -23.59
N LEU A 263 -21.04 -27.19 -22.81
CA LEU A 263 -22.16 -28.08 -22.51
C LEU A 263 -23.06 -27.42 -21.45
N THR A 264 -24.34 -27.29 -21.80
CA THR A 264 -25.33 -26.46 -21.10
C THR A 264 -25.96 -27.18 -19.90
N GLU A 265 -25.15 -27.67 -18.97
CA GLU A 265 -25.64 -28.22 -17.69
C GLU A 265 -25.75 -27.12 -16.64
N SER A 266 -26.91 -27.05 -15.96
CA SER A 266 -27.14 -26.11 -14.87
C SER A 266 -26.47 -26.57 -13.58
N VAL A 267 -25.58 -25.73 -13.04
CA VAL A 267 -24.85 -26.02 -11.80
C VAL A 267 -25.79 -25.85 -10.59
N PRO A 268 -25.82 -26.76 -9.61
CA PRO A 268 -26.71 -26.58 -8.46
C PRO A 268 -26.39 -25.29 -7.71
N LEU A 269 -27.38 -24.41 -7.53
CA LEU A 269 -27.21 -23.06 -6.96
C LEU A 269 -26.54 -23.10 -5.57
N TYR A 270 -26.85 -24.15 -4.80
CA TYR A 270 -26.22 -24.52 -3.54
C TYR A 270 -24.67 -24.57 -3.59
N GLN A 271 -24.07 -24.86 -4.75
CA GLN A 271 -22.62 -24.88 -4.94
C GLN A 271 -21.95 -23.51 -5.00
N PHE A 272 -22.73 -22.44 -5.19
CA PHE A 272 -22.27 -21.04 -5.19
C PHE A 272 -22.50 -20.31 -3.86
N LEU A 273 -22.94 -21.03 -2.82
CA LEU A 273 -23.25 -20.46 -1.51
C LEU A 273 -22.12 -20.72 -0.50
N THR A 274 -22.01 -19.85 0.51
CA THR A 274 -21.07 -20.05 1.63
C THR A 274 -21.38 -21.31 2.44
N LEU A 275 -20.40 -21.85 3.17
CA LEU A 275 -20.61 -23.01 4.05
C LEU A 275 -21.71 -22.75 5.10
N ASP A 276 -21.91 -21.52 5.56
CA ASP A 276 -22.96 -21.19 6.53
C ASP A 276 -24.35 -21.08 5.90
N ASP A 277 -24.44 -20.61 4.66
CA ASP A 277 -25.71 -20.54 3.93
C ASP A 277 -26.18 -21.95 3.51
N ARG A 278 -25.24 -22.83 3.15
CA ARG A 278 -25.49 -24.27 2.96
C ARG A 278 -26.03 -24.93 4.23
N LYS A 279 -25.35 -24.77 5.37
CA LYS A 279 -25.81 -25.28 6.68
C LYS A 279 -27.23 -24.83 7.01
N LEU A 280 -27.57 -23.56 6.73
CA LEU A 280 -28.94 -23.08 6.92
C LEU A 280 -29.92 -23.87 6.05
N ILE A 281 -29.68 -24.00 4.75
CA ILE A 281 -30.53 -24.81 3.84
C ILE A 281 -30.61 -26.27 4.34
N ASP A 282 -29.53 -26.85 4.84
CA ASP A 282 -29.50 -28.26 5.24
C ASP A 282 -30.31 -28.56 6.50
N VAL A 283 -30.13 -27.79 7.58
CA VAL A 283 -30.69 -28.08 8.92
C VAL A 283 -31.65 -27.02 9.47
N GLY A 284 -31.97 -25.99 8.68
CA GLY A 284 -32.79 -24.85 9.11
C GLY A 284 -32.10 -23.97 10.16
N ALA A 285 -32.89 -23.14 10.84
CA ALA A 285 -32.44 -22.29 11.94
C ALA A 285 -33.25 -22.52 13.22
N ALA A 286 -32.58 -22.38 14.36
CA ALA A 286 -33.20 -22.54 15.67
C ALA A 286 -34.29 -21.49 15.96
N ASN A 287 -35.22 -21.85 16.85
CA ASN A 287 -36.25 -20.94 17.33
C ASN A 287 -35.62 -19.71 17.99
N GLY A 288 -35.95 -18.52 17.46
CA GLY A 288 -35.40 -17.23 17.89
C GLY A 288 -34.42 -16.60 16.90
N THR A 289 -33.75 -17.37 16.03
CA THR A 289 -32.86 -16.83 14.97
C THR A 289 -33.43 -16.97 13.55
N ARG A 290 -34.46 -17.80 13.37
CA ARG A 290 -35.06 -18.14 12.06
C ARG A 290 -35.36 -16.95 11.14
N ASN A 291 -35.90 -15.84 11.65
CA ASN A 291 -36.23 -14.68 10.81
C ASN A 291 -34.97 -13.93 10.35
N SER A 292 -33.97 -13.75 11.22
CA SER A 292 -32.70 -13.08 10.87
C SER A 292 -31.81 -13.94 9.98
N SER A 293 -31.77 -15.26 10.21
CA SER A 293 -31.06 -16.21 9.35
C SER A 293 -31.73 -16.30 7.98
N GLY A 294 -33.07 -16.29 7.91
CA GLY A 294 -33.80 -16.21 6.64
C GLY A 294 -33.54 -14.92 5.88
N ALA A 295 -33.55 -13.77 6.56
CA ALA A 295 -33.23 -12.47 5.95
C ALA A 295 -31.74 -12.32 5.57
N LYS A 296 -30.82 -13.16 6.08
CA LYS A 296 -29.47 -13.33 5.52
C LYS A 296 -29.55 -14.19 4.25
N LEU A 297 -30.07 -15.41 4.39
CA LEU A 297 -30.08 -16.42 3.34
C LEU A 297 -30.81 -15.96 2.07
N ALA A 298 -31.97 -15.32 2.19
CA ALA A 298 -32.72 -14.78 1.05
C ALA A 298 -31.91 -13.74 0.27
N ARG A 299 -31.26 -12.77 0.95
CA ARG A 299 -30.38 -11.80 0.28
C ARG A 299 -29.20 -12.49 -0.39
N ASN A 300 -28.56 -13.45 0.30
CA ASN A 300 -27.43 -14.19 -0.25
C ASN A 300 -27.85 -15.02 -1.48
N LEU A 301 -29.03 -15.64 -1.49
CA LEU A 301 -29.59 -16.38 -2.62
C LEU A 301 -29.91 -15.46 -3.81
N ILE A 302 -30.63 -14.37 -3.59
CA ILE A 302 -31.02 -13.40 -4.65
C ILE A 302 -29.79 -12.72 -5.24
N GLY A 303 -28.88 -12.21 -4.40
CA GLY A 303 -27.68 -11.52 -4.90
C GLY A 303 -26.73 -12.46 -5.64
N THR A 304 -26.61 -13.71 -5.21
CA THR A 304 -25.80 -14.72 -5.92
C THR A 304 -26.44 -15.09 -7.26
N SER A 305 -27.76 -15.24 -7.33
CA SER A 305 -28.44 -15.57 -8.60
C SER A 305 -28.42 -14.43 -9.61
N ILE A 306 -28.60 -13.18 -9.16
CA ILE A 306 -28.42 -11.98 -10.00
C ILE A 306 -27.01 -11.97 -10.61
N ARG A 307 -25.97 -12.25 -9.81
CA ARG A 307 -24.59 -12.24 -10.32
C ARG A 307 -24.28 -13.43 -11.22
N LEU A 308 -24.78 -14.63 -10.94
CA LEU A 308 -24.64 -15.78 -11.84
C LEU A 308 -25.32 -15.55 -13.19
N ASN A 309 -26.52 -14.94 -13.20
CA ASN A 309 -27.19 -14.53 -14.43
C ASN A 309 -26.36 -13.51 -15.23
N TYR A 310 -25.78 -12.50 -14.56
CA TYR A 310 -24.88 -11.53 -15.18
C TYR A 310 -23.61 -12.18 -15.77
N LEU A 311 -23.07 -13.20 -15.10
CA LEU A 311 -21.91 -13.98 -15.56
C LEU A 311 -22.26 -15.06 -16.60
N GLY A 312 -23.52 -15.19 -17.01
CA GLY A 312 -23.98 -16.21 -17.96
C GLY A 312 -23.94 -17.66 -17.46
N ILE A 313 -23.81 -17.87 -16.13
CA ILE A 313 -23.69 -19.20 -15.53
C ILE A 313 -25.08 -19.74 -15.20
N ALA A 314 -25.53 -20.77 -15.94
CA ALA A 314 -26.80 -21.44 -15.68
C ALA A 314 -26.78 -22.21 -14.34
N PHE A 315 -27.84 -22.04 -13.53
CA PHE A 315 -27.99 -22.71 -12.23
C PHE A 315 -29.39 -23.32 -12.01
N THR A 316 -29.52 -24.15 -10.97
CA THR A 316 -30.78 -24.82 -10.59
C THR A 316 -30.76 -25.22 -9.09
N PRO A 317 -31.87 -25.28 -8.35
CA PRO A 317 -33.20 -24.81 -8.69
C PRO A 317 -33.30 -23.28 -8.58
N ASP A 318 -34.52 -22.76 -8.58
CA ASP A 318 -34.84 -21.37 -8.25
C ASP A 318 -34.25 -20.98 -6.86
N PRO A 319 -33.60 -19.80 -6.72
CA PRO A 319 -33.23 -19.21 -5.44
C PRO A 319 -34.33 -19.24 -4.38
N TYR A 320 -35.58 -18.99 -4.78
CA TYR A 320 -36.72 -19.03 -3.88
C TYR A 320 -37.01 -20.45 -3.37
N GLN A 321 -36.81 -21.47 -4.20
CA GLN A 321 -37.00 -22.88 -3.80
C GLN A 321 -36.00 -23.33 -2.73
N LEU A 322 -34.73 -22.90 -2.81
CA LEU A 322 -33.76 -23.14 -1.72
C LEU A 322 -34.10 -22.39 -0.42
N PHE A 323 -34.79 -21.25 -0.53
CA PHE A 323 -35.28 -20.51 0.62
C PHE A 323 -36.50 -21.16 1.28
N GLU A 324 -37.46 -21.68 0.49
CA GLU A 324 -38.56 -22.49 1.01
C GLU A 324 -38.04 -23.75 1.72
N ASP A 325 -37.05 -24.43 1.15
CA ASP A 325 -36.40 -25.61 1.74
C ASP A 325 -35.82 -25.31 3.14
N TYR A 326 -35.07 -24.21 3.26
CA TYR A 326 -34.58 -23.70 4.55
C TYR A 326 -35.72 -23.48 5.57
N CYS A 327 -36.82 -22.86 5.13
CA CYS A 327 -37.94 -22.52 6.01
C CYS A 327 -38.74 -23.75 6.44
N ASN A 328 -38.97 -24.70 5.52
CA ASN A 328 -39.64 -25.97 5.79
C ASN A 328 -38.88 -26.84 6.81
N ARG A 329 -37.55 -26.69 6.87
CA ARG A 329 -36.67 -27.38 7.84
C ARG A 329 -36.55 -26.66 9.19
N CYS A 330 -37.06 -25.42 9.33
CA CYS A 330 -37.06 -24.71 10.61
C CYS A 330 -38.09 -25.31 11.60
N PRO A 331 -37.77 -25.52 12.89
CA PRO A 331 -38.67 -26.16 13.85
C PRO A 331 -40.04 -25.48 13.99
N SER A 332 -41.11 -26.24 13.74
CA SER A 332 -42.48 -25.75 13.52
C SER A 332 -43.25 -25.41 14.80
N GLY A 333 -42.73 -24.47 15.61
CA GLY A 333 -43.41 -23.91 16.79
C GLY A 333 -44.61 -23.01 16.44
N LYS A 334 -45.68 -23.60 15.88
CA LYS A 334 -46.79 -22.96 15.12
C LYS A 334 -46.44 -22.50 13.69
N GLY A 335 -45.41 -23.13 13.09
CA GLY A 335 -45.04 -22.96 11.68
C GLY A 335 -44.31 -21.65 11.33
N TRP A 336 -43.85 -21.58 10.09
CA TRP A 336 -43.84 -20.33 9.32
C TRP A 336 -45.16 -20.31 8.53
N ASN A 337 -45.79 -19.15 8.40
CA ASN A 337 -46.91 -19.00 7.45
C ASN A 337 -46.40 -18.37 6.14
N GLU A 338 -47.07 -18.65 5.04
CA GLU A 338 -46.64 -18.22 3.69
C GLU A 338 -46.42 -16.70 3.57
N ARG A 339 -47.17 -15.88 4.32
CA ARG A 339 -46.97 -14.42 4.35
C ARG A 339 -45.74 -14.01 5.15
N GLU A 340 -45.33 -14.77 6.16
CA GLU A 340 -44.06 -14.55 6.87
C GLU A 340 -42.86 -14.78 5.94
N TRP A 341 -42.84 -15.88 5.16
CA TRP A 341 -41.72 -16.12 4.24
C TRP A 341 -41.73 -15.18 3.03
N LEU A 342 -42.90 -14.88 2.44
CA LEU A 342 -43.00 -13.92 1.34
C LEU A 342 -42.64 -12.50 1.79
N GLY A 343 -42.94 -12.14 3.05
CA GLY A 343 -42.52 -10.87 3.63
C GLY A 343 -41.01 -10.76 3.81
N ILE A 344 -40.34 -11.83 4.25
CA ILE A 344 -38.88 -11.87 4.37
C ILE A 344 -38.21 -11.86 2.97
N TRP A 345 -38.76 -12.60 2.01
CA TRP A 345 -38.25 -12.64 0.64
C TRP A 345 -38.37 -11.27 -0.05
N LYS A 346 -39.56 -10.66 -0.04
CA LYS A 346 -39.77 -9.31 -0.63
C LYS A 346 -38.94 -8.23 0.04
N SER A 347 -38.69 -8.37 1.35
CA SER A 347 -37.76 -7.50 2.07
C SER A 347 -36.30 -7.73 1.65
N ALA A 348 -35.91 -8.95 1.27
CA ALA A 348 -34.58 -9.23 0.73
C ALA A 348 -34.40 -8.69 -0.70
N GLU A 349 -35.42 -8.82 -1.56
CA GLU A 349 -35.46 -8.24 -2.92
C GLU A 349 -35.29 -6.71 -2.86
N SER A 350 -35.99 -6.03 -1.96
CA SER A 350 -35.95 -4.57 -1.83
C SER A 350 -34.67 -3.99 -1.23
N ASN A 351 -33.63 -4.80 -0.97
CA ASN A 351 -32.40 -4.40 -0.27
C ASN A 351 -31.15 -4.37 -1.16
N ASN A 352 -31.31 -4.39 -2.49
CA ASN A 352 -30.20 -4.44 -3.49
C ASN A 352 -29.12 -5.49 -3.14
N PRO A 353 -29.48 -6.78 -3.03
CA PRO A 353 -28.61 -7.80 -2.49
C PRO A 353 -27.39 -8.10 -3.39
N THR A 354 -26.21 -8.12 -2.79
CA THR A 354 -24.96 -8.56 -3.43
C THR A 354 -24.75 -10.08 -3.29
N ALA A 355 -23.93 -10.65 -4.18
CA ALA A 355 -23.57 -12.07 -4.15
C ALA A 355 -22.83 -12.47 -2.86
N SER A 356 -22.98 -13.74 -2.49
CA SER A 356 -22.36 -14.30 -1.28
C SER A 356 -20.90 -14.73 -1.46
N LEU A 357 -20.41 -14.71 -2.70
CA LEU A 357 -19.04 -14.98 -3.14
C LEU A 357 -18.66 -13.96 -4.24
N THR A 358 -17.36 -13.76 -4.49
CA THR A 358 -16.85 -12.94 -5.61
C THR A 358 -17.04 -13.64 -6.95
N ASP A 359 -17.05 -12.89 -8.06
CA ASP A 359 -17.23 -13.44 -9.41
C ASP A 359 -16.24 -14.55 -9.75
N GLU A 360 -14.97 -14.39 -9.36
CA GLU A 360 -13.95 -15.40 -9.59
C GLU A 360 -14.24 -16.68 -8.78
N ALA A 361 -14.67 -16.54 -7.52
CA ALA A 361 -15.11 -17.67 -6.70
C ALA A 361 -16.37 -18.34 -7.29
N LEU A 362 -17.30 -17.58 -7.86
CA LEU A 362 -18.47 -18.12 -8.59
C LEU A 362 -18.03 -18.90 -9.83
N MET A 363 -17.15 -18.35 -10.67
CA MET A 363 -16.59 -19.06 -11.82
C MET A 363 -15.80 -20.31 -11.41
N ASN A 364 -15.03 -20.25 -10.33
CA ASN A 364 -14.24 -21.37 -9.83
C ASN A 364 -15.14 -22.46 -9.20
N CYS A 365 -16.26 -22.10 -8.57
CA CYS A 365 -17.32 -23.04 -8.19
C CYS A 365 -17.94 -23.74 -9.41
N ALA A 366 -18.22 -23.02 -10.50
CA ALA A 366 -18.73 -23.63 -11.73
C ALA A 366 -17.70 -24.59 -12.37
N LYS A 367 -16.45 -24.16 -12.54
CA LYS A 367 -15.34 -24.99 -13.06
C LYS A 367 -15.11 -26.24 -12.18
N ALA A 368 -15.16 -26.09 -10.86
CA ALA A 368 -14.97 -27.20 -9.91
C ALA A 368 -16.16 -28.19 -9.93
N TRP A 369 -17.38 -27.71 -10.14
CA TRP A 369 -18.54 -28.58 -10.35
C TRP A 369 -18.42 -29.34 -11.67
N GLN A 370 -18.12 -28.68 -12.78
CA GLN A 370 -17.94 -29.31 -14.09
C GLN A 370 -16.85 -30.39 -14.06
N LYS A 371 -15.69 -30.12 -13.45
CA LYS A 371 -14.62 -31.12 -13.23
C LYS A 371 -15.12 -32.34 -12.42
N LYS A 372 -16.00 -32.14 -11.43
CA LYS A 372 -16.63 -33.25 -10.68
C LYS A 372 -17.69 -34.00 -11.49
N SER A 373 -18.51 -33.31 -12.30
CA SER A 373 -19.49 -33.95 -13.20
C SER A 373 -18.81 -34.92 -14.17
N VAL A 374 -17.75 -34.47 -14.86
CA VAL A 374 -16.99 -35.29 -15.82
C VAL A 374 -16.39 -36.52 -15.12
N ASN A 375 -15.76 -36.35 -13.95
CA ASN A 375 -15.18 -37.48 -13.20
C ASN A 375 -16.23 -38.47 -12.66
N ASN A 376 -17.46 -38.01 -12.38
CA ASN A 376 -18.57 -38.87 -11.97
C ASN A 376 -19.18 -39.63 -13.16
N PHE A 377 -19.33 -39.00 -14.33
CA PHE A 377 -19.75 -39.69 -15.55
C PHE A 377 -18.77 -40.81 -15.95
N ALA A 378 -17.47 -40.59 -15.77
CA ALA A 378 -16.44 -41.61 -16.02
C ALA A 378 -16.53 -42.87 -15.13
N ASN A 379 -17.29 -42.83 -14.02
CA ASN A 379 -17.44 -43.95 -13.06
C ASN A 379 -18.91 -44.38 -12.86
N GLY A 380 -19.82 -43.94 -13.73
CA GLY A 380 -21.28 -43.94 -13.50
C GLY A 380 -22.06 -45.23 -13.81
N HIS A 381 -21.51 -46.43 -13.58
CA HIS A 381 -22.18 -47.70 -13.96
C HIS A 381 -22.38 -48.74 -12.83
N SER A 382 -22.89 -48.29 -11.67
CA SER A 382 -23.80 -49.12 -10.85
C SER A 382 -24.63 -48.25 -9.90
N ASN A 383 -25.96 -48.36 -9.96
CA ASN A 383 -26.89 -47.60 -9.11
C ASN A 383 -27.66 -48.55 -8.17
N ARG A 384 -27.75 -48.23 -6.88
CA ARG A 384 -28.89 -48.67 -6.06
C ARG A 384 -29.21 -47.72 -4.90
N GLN A 385 -30.49 -47.37 -4.82
CA GLN A 385 -31.07 -46.44 -3.86
C GLN A 385 -31.02 -46.95 -2.42
N LYS A 386 -31.07 -46.01 -1.45
CA LYS A 386 -31.74 -46.22 -0.16
C LYS A 386 -32.30 -44.90 0.37
N SER A 387 -33.49 -44.96 0.96
CA SER A 387 -34.30 -43.82 1.38
C SER A 387 -34.26 -43.60 2.90
N SER A 388 -34.43 -42.35 3.32
CA SER A 388 -34.55 -41.92 4.73
C SER A 388 -35.87 -42.34 5.39
N PRO A 389 -35.91 -42.43 6.72
CA PRO A 389 -37.14 -42.28 7.51
C PRO A 389 -37.09 -41.10 8.51
N SER A 390 -38.27 -40.58 8.86
CA SER A 390 -38.47 -39.40 9.74
C SER A 390 -38.69 -39.75 11.23
N PRO A 391 -38.60 -38.79 12.18
CA PRO A 391 -38.68 -39.07 13.62
C PRO A 391 -40.04 -38.75 14.28
N THR A 392 -40.48 -39.56 15.26
CA THR A 392 -41.61 -39.24 16.17
C THR A 392 -41.46 -39.82 17.60
N ASN A 393 -41.25 -38.91 18.58
CA ASN A 393 -41.78 -38.82 19.95
C ASN A 393 -41.91 -40.00 20.98
N ASN A 394 -41.88 -39.59 22.26
CA ASN A 394 -42.46 -40.22 23.48
C ASN A 394 -41.74 -41.39 24.24
N GLY A 395 -40.75 -41.03 25.09
CA GLY A 395 -40.96 -40.85 26.56
C GLY A 395 -41.06 -42.05 27.55
N ARG A 396 -40.46 -41.85 28.75
CA ARG A 396 -40.54 -42.68 30.01
C ARG A 396 -39.84 -44.06 29.98
N SER A 397 -39.32 -44.67 31.07
CA SER A 397 -38.93 -44.21 32.45
C SER A 397 -38.15 -45.34 33.21
N LEU A 398 -37.46 -44.99 34.32
CA LEU A 398 -37.00 -45.86 35.45
C LEU A 398 -35.82 -46.87 35.30
N GLY A 399 -35.15 -47.16 36.43
CA GLY A 399 -34.25 -48.32 36.69
C GLY A 399 -32.74 -48.09 36.41
N ARG A 400 -31.79 -47.86 37.33
CA ARG A 400 -31.49 -48.23 38.74
C ARG A 400 -30.52 -49.43 38.91
N LYS A 401 -29.23 -49.13 39.12
CA LYS A 401 -28.13 -49.88 39.81
C LYS A 401 -28.07 -51.44 39.70
N HIS A 402 -26.92 -52.01 39.35
CA HIS A 402 -25.86 -52.46 40.30
C HIS A 402 -24.69 -53.20 39.60
N SER A 403 -23.50 -53.17 40.22
CA SER A 403 -22.38 -54.11 39.94
C SER A 403 -22.67 -55.50 40.54
N PRO A 404 -21.94 -56.57 40.14
CA PRO A 404 -20.84 -56.99 41.01
C PRO A 404 -19.59 -57.63 40.33
N THR A 405 -18.64 -57.92 41.20
CA THR A 405 -17.27 -58.44 41.11
C THR A 405 -17.04 -59.87 40.54
N ASN A 406 -15.97 -59.98 39.74
CA ASN A 406 -14.77 -60.86 39.90
C ASN A 406 -14.83 -62.40 40.12
N ASN A 407 -13.81 -63.05 39.51
CA ASN A 407 -13.07 -64.29 39.86
C ASN A 407 -13.41 -65.64 39.19
N GLY A 408 -12.35 -66.34 38.74
CA GLY A 408 -12.33 -67.79 38.47
C GLY A 408 -11.51 -68.24 37.24
N HIS A 409 -10.30 -68.79 37.45
CA HIS A 409 -9.61 -69.67 36.46
C HIS A 409 -10.13 -71.13 36.62
N SER A 410 -9.84 -72.15 35.79
CA SER A 410 -8.60 -72.48 35.06
C SER A 410 -8.77 -73.67 34.09
N ASN A 411 -7.67 -74.06 33.42
CA ASN A 411 -7.36 -75.38 32.81
C ASN A 411 -8.03 -75.78 31.48
N GLY A 412 -7.24 -75.78 30.40
CA GLY A 412 -7.61 -76.27 29.07
C GLY A 412 -6.97 -77.62 28.68
N SER A 413 -7.04 -77.97 27.39
CA SER A 413 -6.28 -79.04 26.73
C SER A 413 -6.22 -78.81 25.20
N LYS A 414 -5.22 -79.39 24.52
CA LYS A 414 -4.96 -79.38 23.05
C LYS A 414 -5.28 -80.78 22.46
N PRO A 415 -4.96 -81.17 21.20
CA PRO A 415 -4.57 -80.46 19.94
C PRO A 415 -5.64 -80.70 18.81
N PRO A 416 -5.42 -80.61 17.45
CA PRO A 416 -4.19 -80.41 16.63
C PRO A 416 -4.26 -79.32 15.53
N LEU A 417 -3.28 -79.33 14.60
CA LEU A 417 -2.98 -78.30 13.59
C LEU A 417 -3.54 -78.60 12.19
N THR A 418 -3.67 -77.54 11.39
CA THR A 418 -3.42 -77.54 9.92
C THR A 418 -2.61 -76.28 9.54
N THR A 419 -1.97 -76.26 8.36
CA THR A 419 -0.77 -75.45 8.07
C THR A 419 -0.95 -74.34 7.02
N ASN A 420 0.15 -73.61 6.77
CA ASN A 420 0.45 -72.65 5.69
C ASN A 420 0.23 -71.17 6.06
N ASN A 421 1.10 -70.22 5.67
CA ASN A 421 2.44 -70.35 5.09
C ASN A 421 3.35 -69.19 5.53
N GLY A 422 4.67 -69.32 5.34
CA GLY A 422 5.66 -68.49 6.03
C GLY A 422 5.86 -67.06 5.49
N GLN A 423 6.01 -66.12 6.42
CA GLN A 423 6.89 -64.96 6.28
C GLN A 423 7.91 -64.99 7.43
N LYS A 424 9.11 -64.42 7.22
CA LYS A 424 10.08 -64.20 8.31
C LYS A 424 9.51 -63.16 9.30
N PRO A 425 9.87 -63.22 10.60
CA PRO A 425 9.73 -62.06 11.49
C PRO A 425 10.49 -60.86 10.91
N LEU A 426 9.90 -59.67 10.98
CA LEU A 426 10.55 -58.40 10.64
C LEU A 426 11.47 -57.96 11.78
N ALA A 427 12.60 -58.63 11.89
CA ALA A 427 13.81 -58.05 12.43
C ALA A 427 14.54 -57.26 11.32
N ASP A 428 15.31 -56.25 11.71
CA ASP A 428 16.29 -55.54 10.88
C ASP A 428 15.72 -54.75 9.67
N ARG A 429 14.50 -54.21 9.83
CA ARG A 429 14.17 -52.85 9.34
C ARG A 429 13.88 -52.00 10.57
N GLU A 430 14.39 -50.78 10.62
CA GLU A 430 14.08 -49.90 11.75
C GLU A 430 12.60 -49.51 11.68
N ILE A 431 11.92 -49.53 12.83
CA ILE A 431 10.48 -49.25 12.86
C ILE A 431 10.21 -47.78 12.48
N ALA A 432 11.22 -46.92 12.63
CA ALA A 432 11.27 -45.58 12.06
C ALA A 432 11.18 -45.58 10.51
N ASP A 433 11.93 -46.43 9.79
CA ASP A 433 11.88 -46.50 8.31
C ASP A 433 10.46 -46.76 7.81
N VAL A 434 9.78 -47.74 8.42
CA VAL A 434 8.43 -48.17 8.03
C VAL A 434 7.39 -47.09 8.39
N ILE A 435 7.62 -46.33 9.46
CA ILE A 435 6.79 -45.18 9.84
C ILE A 435 7.02 -44.00 8.89
N ASN A 436 8.26 -43.72 8.52
CA ASN A 436 8.62 -42.68 7.55
C ASN A 436 8.04 -43.00 6.15
N GLU A 437 8.06 -44.27 5.73
CA GLU A 437 7.38 -44.75 4.53
C GLU A 437 5.86 -44.53 4.62
N LEU A 438 5.22 -44.70 5.79
CA LEU A 438 3.79 -44.36 5.96
C LEU A 438 3.49 -42.86 5.93
N ILE A 439 4.36 -42.01 6.50
CA ILE A 439 4.19 -40.55 6.52
C ILE A 439 4.20 -40.01 5.09
N ASN A 440 5.18 -40.43 4.28
CA ASN A 440 5.36 -40.01 2.88
C ASN A 440 4.27 -40.53 1.91
N LEU A 441 3.31 -41.34 2.36
CA LEU A 441 2.26 -41.94 1.54
C LEU A 441 0.84 -41.35 1.78
N GLU A 442 0.74 -40.27 2.56
CA GLU A 442 -0.49 -39.46 2.76
C GLU A 442 -1.80 -40.26 2.92
N PHE A 443 -1.78 -41.31 3.76
CA PHE A 443 -2.97 -42.15 3.95
C PHE A 443 -4.14 -41.40 4.60
N SER A 444 -5.34 -41.56 4.02
CA SER A 444 -6.58 -41.07 4.64
C SER A 444 -6.72 -41.59 6.09
N PRO A 445 -7.28 -40.82 7.06
CA PRO A 445 -7.18 -41.14 8.49
C PRO A 445 -7.65 -42.56 8.89
N SER A 446 -8.62 -43.11 8.17
CA SER A 446 -9.08 -44.50 8.27
C SER A 446 -8.05 -45.54 7.83
N LYS A 447 -7.36 -45.31 6.70
CA LYS A 447 -6.27 -46.17 6.18
C LYS A 447 -5.03 -46.08 7.06
N LEU A 448 -4.64 -44.87 7.46
CA LEU A 448 -3.54 -44.65 8.41
C LEU A 448 -3.79 -45.39 9.72
N THR A 449 -5.01 -45.27 10.27
CA THR A 449 -5.42 -46.01 11.47
C THR A 449 -5.32 -47.52 11.31
N ALA A 450 -5.68 -48.07 10.15
CA ALA A 450 -5.52 -49.50 9.86
C ALA A 450 -4.03 -49.90 9.77
N LYS A 451 -3.20 -49.12 9.07
CA LYS A 451 -1.77 -49.40 8.88
C LYS A 451 -0.95 -49.30 10.17
N LEU A 452 -1.24 -48.33 11.04
CA LEU A 452 -0.60 -48.25 12.37
C LEU A 452 -0.99 -49.45 13.26
N ASN A 453 -2.23 -49.93 13.16
CA ASN A 453 -2.68 -51.13 13.87
C ASN A 453 -2.00 -52.41 13.32
N GLU A 454 -1.79 -52.49 11.99
CA GLU A 454 -1.07 -53.57 11.31
C GLU A 454 0.41 -53.61 11.74
N ILE A 455 1.09 -52.45 11.79
CA ILE A 455 2.46 -52.34 12.32
C ILE A 455 2.53 -52.79 13.78
N ALA A 456 1.60 -52.36 14.64
CA ALA A 456 1.57 -52.78 16.05
C ALA A 456 1.37 -54.30 16.22
N GLN A 457 0.60 -54.94 15.33
CA GLN A 457 0.44 -56.40 15.32
C GLN A 457 1.72 -57.12 14.88
N ILE A 458 2.39 -56.64 13.83
CA ILE A 458 3.59 -57.25 13.24
C ILE A 458 4.84 -57.04 14.11
N THR A 459 5.01 -55.85 14.71
CA THR A 459 6.17 -55.50 15.55
C THR A 459 6.00 -55.89 17.02
N HIS A 460 4.79 -56.27 17.42
CA HIS A 460 4.37 -56.51 18.82
C HIS A 460 4.54 -55.30 19.77
N ILE A 461 4.83 -54.10 19.25
CA ILE A 461 4.88 -52.87 20.04
C ILE A 461 3.44 -52.40 20.37
N PRO A 462 3.16 -51.93 21.60
CA PRO A 462 1.86 -51.36 21.95
C PRO A 462 1.45 -50.23 20.99
N ILE A 463 0.22 -50.28 20.49
CA ILE A 463 -0.33 -49.32 19.52
C ILE A 463 -0.25 -47.85 19.98
N LEU A 464 -0.16 -47.60 21.29
CA LEU A 464 0.08 -46.26 21.84
C LEU A 464 1.51 -45.76 21.54
N GLU A 465 2.54 -46.59 21.72
CA GLU A 465 3.92 -46.23 21.40
C GLU A 465 4.14 -46.14 19.89
N VAL A 466 3.50 -47.00 19.07
CA VAL A 466 3.55 -46.89 17.60
C VAL A 466 2.92 -45.57 17.13
N ARG A 467 1.79 -45.14 17.73
CA ARG A 467 1.16 -43.85 17.42
C ARG A 467 1.97 -42.66 17.92
N LYS A 468 2.60 -42.78 19.08
CA LYS A 468 3.50 -41.77 19.63
C LYS A 468 4.73 -41.59 18.74
N LEU A 469 5.43 -42.66 18.37
CA LEU A 469 6.58 -42.64 17.46
C LEU A 469 6.20 -42.10 16.07
N TYR A 470 5.02 -42.45 15.54
CA TYR A 470 4.47 -41.82 14.32
C TYR A 470 4.28 -40.31 14.49
N THR A 471 3.81 -39.85 15.64
CA THR A 471 3.56 -38.43 15.92
C THR A 471 4.89 -37.67 16.10
N GLU A 472 5.86 -38.29 16.79
CA GLU A 472 7.19 -37.73 17.01
C GLU A 472 7.96 -37.61 15.68
N LEU A 473 7.99 -38.66 14.85
CA LEU A 473 8.63 -38.63 13.52
C LEU A 473 7.91 -37.70 12.52
N ALA A 474 6.57 -37.63 12.55
CA ALA A 474 5.83 -36.67 11.72
C ALA A 474 6.12 -35.21 12.13
N ASN A 475 6.18 -34.92 13.44
CA ASN A 475 6.57 -33.61 13.95
C ASN A 475 8.03 -33.27 13.63
N GLU A 476 8.93 -34.26 13.56
CA GLU A 476 10.33 -34.06 13.14
C GLU A 476 10.43 -33.79 11.63
N LEU A 477 9.67 -34.50 10.79
CA LEU A 477 9.61 -34.24 9.35
C LEU A 477 9.01 -32.86 9.05
N GLU A 478 7.89 -32.49 9.69
CA GLU A 478 7.28 -31.15 9.57
C GLU A 478 8.26 -30.03 9.99
N GLN A 479 9.11 -30.28 11.00
CA GLN A 479 10.18 -29.36 11.39
C GLN A 479 11.33 -29.29 10.36
N LEU A 480 11.64 -30.38 9.66
CA LEU A 480 12.65 -30.41 8.60
C LEU A 480 12.14 -29.69 7.34
N ASP A 481 10.91 -29.94 6.91
CA ASP A 481 10.27 -29.26 5.78
C ASP A 481 10.12 -27.74 6.04
N SER A 482 9.68 -27.37 7.25
CA SER A 482 9.60 -25.98 7.70
C SER A 482 10.98 -25.29 7.71
N ARG A 483 12.04 -26.03 8.08
CA ARG A 483 13.43 -25.56 8.01
C ARG A 483 13.93 -25.41 6.57
N GLU A 484 13.66 -26.35 5.68
CA GLU A 484 14.06 -26.26 4.28
C GLU A 484 13.35 -25.09 3.58
N SER A 485 12.04 -24.92 3.82
CA SER A 485 11.28 -23.74 3.36
C SER A 485 11.89 -22.43 3.89
N THR A 486 12.12 -22.33 5.21
CA THR A 486 12.80 -21.19 5.86
C THR A 486 14.18 -20.91 5.23
N ARG A 487 14.92 -21.96 4.85
CA ARG A 487 16.23 -21.87 4.19
C ARG A 487 16.11 -21.37 2.75
N GLY A 488 15.05 -21.75 2.03
CA GLY A 488 14.70 -21.25 0.70
C GLY A 488 14.40 -19.75 0.73
N GLU A 489 13.50 -19.32 1.60
CA GLU A 489 13.18 -17.89 1.80
C GLU A 489 14.41 -17.07 2.21
N LEU A 490 15.24 -17.58 3.12
CA LEU A 490 16.49 -16.93 3.53
C LEU A 490 17.49 -16.78 2.38
N LYS A 491 17.62 -17.77 1.51
CA LYS A 491 18.45 -17.68 0.30
C LYS A 491 17.91 -16.61 -0.64
N GLN A 492 16.59 -16.54 -0.87
CA GLN A 492 15.97 -15.52 -1.72
C GLN A 492 16.17 -14.11 -1.15
N LEU A 493 15.93 -13.91 0.15
CA LEU A 493 16.15 -12.65 0.86
C LEU A 493 17.60 -12.15 0.75
N ARG A 494 18.59 -13.02 1.00
CA ARG A 494 20.02 -12.66 0.90
C ARG A 494 20.49 -12.51 -0.54
N HIS A 495 19.93 -13.28 -1.49
CA HIS A 495 20.23 -13.11 -2.91
C HIS A 495 19.81 -11.71 -3.37
N ALA A 496 18.56 -11.31 -3.17
CA ALA A 496 18.06 -10.05 -3.73
C ALA A 496 18.59 -8.78 -3.03
N THR A 497 19.07 -8.85 -1.78
CA THR A 497 19.80 -7.72 -1.15
C THR A 497 21.23 -7.57 -1.65
N SER A 498 21.87 -8.65 -2.12
CA SER A 498 23.25 -8.66 -2.63
C SER A 498 23.36 -8.64 -4.17
N THR A 499 22.30 -9.04 -4.88
CA THR A 499 22.20 -8.95 -6.34
C THR A 499 22.38 -7.51 -6.76
N SER A 500 23.34 -7.22 -7.63
CA SER A 500 23.52 -5.95 -8.32
C SER A 500 23.49 -6.13 -9.83
N LEU A 501 23.22 -5.03 -10.54
CA LEU A 501 23.22 -4.97 -11.99
C LEU A 501 24.46 -4.21 -12.47
N ASP A 502 25.21 -4.78 -13.42
CA ASP A 502 26.27 -4.07 -14.12
C ASP A 502 25.64 -3.10 -15.13
N LEU A 503 25.64 -1.81 -14.79
CA LEU A 503 25.03 -0.77 -15.62
C LEU A 503 25.68 -0.68 -17.00
N SER A 504 26.98 -0.98 -17.14
CA SER A 504 27.69 -0.94 -18.42
C SER A 504 27.19 -2.00 -19.41
N THR A 505 26.51 -3.04 -18.92
CA THR A 505 25.86 -4.07 -19.77
C THR A 505 24.41 -3.74 -20.16
N VAL A 506 23.86 -2.62 -19.65
CA VAL A 506 22.43 -2.26 -19.78
C VAL A 506 22.22 -0.89 -20.40
N ILE A 507 23.12 0.07 -20.17
CA ILE A 507 23.10 1.42 -20.73
C ILE A 507 24.51 1.83 -21.22
N PRO A 508 24.62 2.83 -22.13
CA PRO A 508 25.91 3.33 -22.60
C PRO A 508 26.92 3.58 -21.47
N GLU A 509 28.18 3.18 -21.67
CA GLU A 509 29.24 3.33 -20.66
C GLU A 509 29.44 4.81 -20.22
N ALA A 510 29.23 5.73 -21.16
CA ALA A 510 29.23 7.18 -20.96
C ALA A 510 28.12 7.68 -20.00
N LEU A 511 27.10 6.87 -19.72
CA LEU A 511 25.99 7.13 -18.80
C LEU A 511 26.10 6.27 -17.51
N ALA A 512 26.57 5.02 -17.62
CA ALA A 512 26.81 4.11 -16.49
C ALA A 512 27.83 4.68 -15.50
N LYS A 513 29.05 5.03 -15.96
CA LYS A 513 30.13 5.58 -15.12
C LYS A 513 29.70 6.84 -14.32
N PRO A 514 28.99 7.83 -14.91
CA PRO A 514 28.40 8.92 -14.15
C PRO A 514 27.45 8.49 -13.03
N ILE A 515 26.57 7.52 -13.29
CA ILE A 515 25.57 7.05 -12.33
C ILE A 515 26.25 6.32 -11.17
N GLU A 516 27.17 5.40 -11.46
CA GLU A 516 27.96 4.67 -10.46
C GLU A 516 28.75 5.62 -9.56
N LYS A 517 29.34 6.68 -10.13
CA LYS A 517 30.05 7.71 -9.37
C LYS A 517 29.11 8.47 -8.41
N LEU A 518 27.92 8.85 -8.85
CA LEU A 518 26.92 9.50 -7.98
C LEU A 518 26.39 8.56 -6.90
N ALA A 519 26.19 7.29 -7.23
CA ALA A 519 25.73 6.24 -6.34
C ALA A 519 26.74 6.00 -5.19
N ASN A 520 28.00 5.81 -5.54
CA ASN A 520 29.12 5.66 -4.60
C ASN A 520 29.25 6.88 -3.66
N TRP A 521 29.09 8.11 -4.17
CA TRP A 521 29.17 9.34 -3.36
C TRP A 521 28.11 9.44 -2.25
N LEU A 522 26.92 8.87 -2.44
CA LEU A 522 25.85 8.87 -1.43
C LEU A 522 25.69 7.53 -0.70
N ASN A 523 26.53 6.54 -1.02
CA ASN A 523 26.37 5.13 -0.62
C ASN A 523 24.95 4.61 -0.92
N LEU A 524 24.51 4.89 -2.15
CA LEU A 524 23.21 4.48 -2.68
C LEU A 524 23.41 3.51 -3.84
N ARG A 525 22.37 2.72 -4.16
CA ARG A 525 22.36 1.77 -5.27
C ARG A 525 22.36 2.47 -6.63
N PRO A 526 23.22 2.09 -7.59
CA PRO A 526 23.19 2.67 -8.93
C PRO A 526 21.87 2.37 -9.66
N GLU A 527 21.22 1.24 -9.38
CA GLU A 527 19.95 0.86 -9.99
C GLU A 527 18.79 1.78 -9.57
N CYS A 528 18.87 2.44 -8.41
CA CYS A 528 17.90 3.47 -8.01
C CYS A 528 17.97 4.73 -8.89
N TYR A 529 19.15 5.08 -9.41
CA TYR A 529 19.31 6.16 -10.38
C TYR A 529 18.84 5.71 -11.76
N LEU A 530 19.24 4.49 -12.18
CA LEU A 530 18.84 3.90 -13.45
C LEU A 530 17.31 3.85 -13.58
N ILE A 531 16.59 3.38 -12.56
CA ILE A 531 15.13 3.27 -12.67
C ILE A 531 14.45 4.64 -12.73
N CYS A 532 14.90 5.62 -11.94
CA CYS A 532 14.37 6.98 -12.04
C CYS A 532 14.68 7.63 -13.40
N LEU A 533 15.85 7.37 -13.97
CA LEU A 533 16.25 7.84 -15.29
C LEU A 533 15.36 7.25 -16.39
N LEU A 534 15.28 5.91 -16.47
CA LEU A 534 14.47 5.21 -17.46
C LEU A 534 12.98 5.60 -17.37
N THR A 535 12.46 5.71 -16.15
CA THR A 535 11.07 6.16 -15.93
C THR A 535 10.85 7.59 -16.42
N GLY A 536 11.80 8.51 -16.19
CA GLY A 536 11.67 9.90 -16.62
C GLY A 536 11.90 10.15 -18.12
N ILE A 537 12.65 9.29 -18.83
CA ILE A 537 12.72 9.33 -20.31
C ILE A 537 11.57 8.59 -20.98
N SER A 538 10.88 7.68 -20.27
CA SER A 538 9.77 6.88 -20.83
C SER A 538 8.61 7.71 -21.38
N THR A 539 8.47 8.95 -20.91
CA THR A 539 7.46 9.93 -21.33
C THR A 539 7.96 10.92 -22.39
N LEU A 540 9.17 10.72 -22.93
CA LEU A 540 9.77 11.52 -24.03
C LEU A 540 9.68 10.80 -25.38
N ASN A 541 8.70 9.92 -25.52
CA ASN A 541 8.32 9.27 -26.78
C ASN A 541 7.02 9.92 -27.29
N ASP A 542 6.76 9.80 -28.59
CA ASP A 542 5.44 10.07 -29.16
C ASP A 542 4.42 9.07 -28.58
N THR A 543 3.15 9.45 -28.38
CA THR A 543 2.14 8.55 -27.79
C THR A 543 1.78 7.38 -28.71
N GLU A 544 1.97 7.50 -30.03
CA GLU A 544 1.83 6.41 -30.99
C GLU A 544 3.03 5.44 -31.00
N THR A 545 4.01 5.62 -30.09
CA THR A 545 5.18 4.75 -30.01
C THR A 545 4.83 3.38 -29.43
N GLU A 546 5.09 2.31 -30.17
CA GLU A 546 4.93 0.93 -29.73
C GLU A 546 6.04 -0.01 -30.23
N LEU A 547 6.21 -1.14 -29.56
CA LEU A 547 6.99 -2.30 -30.00
C LEU A 547 6.07 -3.49 -30.20
N VAL A 548 6.08 -4.07 -31.40
CA VAL A 548 5.42 -5.35 -31.69
C VAL A 548 6.31 -6.49 -31.19
N LEU A 549 5.90 -7.14 -30.11
CA LEU A 549 6.59 -8.28 -29.50
C LEU A 549 6.24 -9.60 -30.19
N HIS A 550 4.96 -9.82 -30.56
CA HIS A 550 4.53 -11.00 -31.31
C HIS A 550 3.42 -10.64 -32.31
N ARG A 551 3.73 -10.70 -33.62
CA ARG A 551 2.83 -10.27 -34.71
C ARG A 551 1.52 -11.04 -34.74
N ASP A 552 1.58 -12.37 -34.74
CA ASP A 552 0.38 -13.22 -34.92
C ASP A 552 -0.53 -13.30 -33.68
N TRP A 553 -0.12 -12.66 -32.57
CA TRP A 553 -0.87 -12.58 -31.32
C TRP A 553 -1.36 -11.14 -31.03
N ASP A 554 -1.07 -10.20 -31.93
CA ASP A 554 -1.27 -8.75 -31.76
C ASP A 554 -0.65 -8.19 -30.45
N PHE A 555 0.46 -8.79 -30.02
CA PHE A 555 1.12 -8.40 -28.77
C PHE A 555 2.04 -7.20 -29.00
N THR A 556 1.53 -5.99 -28.76
CA THR A 556 2.30 -4.74 -28.78
C THR A 556 2.42 -4.12 -27.38
N VAL A 557 3.44 -3.27 -27.18
CA VAL A 557 3.62 -2.51 -25.93
C VAL A 557 4.14 -1.09 -26.17
N THR A 558 3.58 -0.13 -25.42
CA THR A 558 3.97 1.29 -25.37
C THR A 558 5.15 1.54 -24.43
N PRO A 559 6.03 2.55 -24.64
CA PRO A 559 7.30 2.69 -23.91
C PRO A 559 7.20 3.25 -22.47
N ASN A 560 6.02 3.61 -21.96
CA ASN A 560 5.92 4.21 -20.62
C ASN A 560 6.32 3.23 -19.51
N LEU A 561 6.89 3.77 -18.42
CA LEU A 561 7.29 2.99 -17.25
C LEU A 561 6.72 3.58 -15.97
N PHE A 562 6.45 2.69 -15.00
CA PHE A 562 6.15 3.02 -13.62
C PHE A 562 7.33 2.55 -12.76
N GLY A 563 8.01 3.45 -12.03
CA GLY A 563 9.26 3.15 -11.32
C GLY A 563 9.34 3.77 -9.92
N SER A 564 9.89 3.04 -8.95
CA SER A 564 9.88 3.49 -7.55
C SER A 564 11.07 3.02 -6.72
N ILE A 565 11.65 3.95 -5.95
CA ILE A 565 12.70 3.65 -4.96
C ILE A 565 12.05 3.26 -3.63
N VAL A 566 12.23 2.03 -3.18
CA VAL A 566 11.79 1.56 -1.86
C VAL A 566 12.92 1.72 -0.86
N SER A 567 12.75 2.49 0.21
CA SER A 567 13.74 2.56 1.31
C SER A 567 13.24 3.27 2.57
N PRO A 568 13.85 3.03 3.74
CA PRO A 568 13.57 3.76 4.98
C PRO A 568 13.71 5.29 4.85
N SER A 569 13.10 6.04 5.77
CA SER A 569 13.22 7.49 5.83
C SER A 569 14.67 7.97 5.95
N SER A 570 14.93 9.22 5.60
CA SER A 570 16.26 9.88 5.63
C SER A 570 17.36 9.31 4.71
N GLN A 571 17.14 8.20 3.99
CA GLN A 571 18.11 7.59 3.04
C GLN A 571 18.35 8.38 1.73
N LYS A 572 18.51 9.71 1.80
CA LYS A 572 18.97 10.61 0.72
C LYS A 572 18.33 10.38 -0.68
N LYS A 573 17.08 9.92 -0.72
CA LYS A 573 16.32 9.60 -1.95
C LYS A 573 16.05 10.80 -2.85
N SER A 574 15.51 11.89 -2.32
CA SER A 574 15.10 13.04 -3.13
C SER A 574 16.25 13.65 -3.96
N PRO A 575 17.54 13.62 -3.54
CA PRO A 575 18.69 13.81 -4.42
C PRO A 575 18.69 13.00 -5.73
N ILE A 576 18.31 11.71 -5.73
CA ILE A 576 18.21 10.88 -6.93
C ILE A 576 17.13 11.42 -7.86
N LEU A 577 15.89 11.57 -7.36
CA LEU A 577 14.77 12.12 -8.11
C LEU A 577 15.10 13.53 -8.66
N LYS A 578 15.75 14.37 -7.85
CA LYS A 578 16.21 15.71 -8.26
C LYS A 578 17.26 15.66 -9.37
N ALA A 579 18.21 14.72 -9.32
CA ALA A 579 19.27 14.60 -10.31
C ALA A 579 18.77 14.00 -11.64
N MET A 580 18.06 12.86 -11.57
CA MET A 580 17.68 12.06 -12.74
C MET A 580 16.39 12.52 -13.41
N VAL A 581 15.48 13.17 -12.68
CA VAL A 581 14.13 13.51 -13.17
C VAL A 581 13.83 15.00 -13.06
N THR A 582 13.87 15.57 -11.85
CA THR A 582 13.33 16.92 -11.62
C THR A 582 14.19 18.03 -12.23
N LYS A 583 15.52 17.91 -12.24
CA LYS A 583 16.41 18.89 -12.90
C LYS A 583 16.28 18.88 -14.43
N PRO A 584 16.39 17.74 -15.15
CA PRO A 584 16.29 17.74 -16.61
C PRO A 584 14.90 18.17 -17.11
N LEU A 585 13.81 17.61 -16.56
CA LEU A 585 12.45 17.96 -17.00
C LEU A 585 12.08 19.43 -16.72
N ARG A 586 12.66 20.06 -15.68
CA ARG A 586 12.51 21.51 -15.45
C ARG A 586 13.19 22.38 -16.51
N GLN A 587 14.18 21.87 -17.24
CA GLN A 587 14.78 22.61 -18.35
C GLN A 587 13.86 22.55 -19.57
N LEU A 588 13.36 21.36 -19.93
CA LEU A 588 12.31 21.19 -20.94
C LEU A 588 11.05 22.03 -20.65
N GLN A 589 10.50 21.94 -19.43
CA GLN A 589 9.33 22.71 -19.01
C GLN A 589 9.60 24.23 -18.93
N LYS A 590 10.87 24.66 -18.81
CA LYS A 590 11.24 26.08 -18.93
C LYS A 590 11.23 26.54 -20.39
N LYS A 591 11.71 25.72 -21.34
CA LYS A 591 11.64 26.00 -22.79
C LYS A 591 10.17 26.11 -23.24
N ALA A 592 9.35 25.10 -22.94
CA ALA A 592 7.90 25.11 -23.21
C ALA A 592 7.15 26.30 -22.59
N ARG A 593 7.62 26.86 -21.46
CA ARG A 593 7.03 28.08 -20.87
C ARG A 593 7.42 29.37 -21.60
N ILE A 594 8.56 29.38 -22.29
CA ILE A 594 8.98 30.50 -23.15
C ILE A 594 8.20 30.43 -24.46
N GLU A 595 8.20 29.27 -25.12
CA GLU A 595 7.42 28.97 -26.33
C GLU A 595 5.93 29.32 -26.14
N TYR A 596 5.31 28.87 -25.05
CA TYR A 596 3.93 29.22 -24.69
C TYR A 596 3.70 30.73 -24.52
N LYS A 597 4.67 31.46 -23.93
CA LYS A 597 4.56 32.93 -23.77
C LYS A 597 4.74 33.69 -25.07
N GLU A 598 5.36 33.10 -26.07
CA GLU A 598 5.51 33.67 -27.40
C GLU A 598 4.26 33.35 -28.24
N ALA A 599 3.77 32.11 -28.19
CA ALA A 599 2.49 31.72 -28.79
C ALA A 599 1.29 32.51 -28.23
N MET A 600 1.21 32.74 -26.92
CA MET A 600 0.14 33.54 -26.31
C MET A 600 0.10 34.98 -26.84
N LYS A 601 1.26 35.63 -27.03
CA LYS A 601 1.32 37.00 -27.60
C LYS A 601 0.85 37.01 -29.04
N GLN A 602 1.23 36.00 -29.82
CA GLN A 602 0.80 35.88 -31.21
C GLN A 602 -0.72 35.67 -31.28
N TYR A 603 -1.26 34.78 -30.45
CA TYR A 603 -2.70 34.58 -30.27
C TYR A 603 -3.45 35.86 -29.85
N GLU A 604 -2.89 36.68 -28.93
CA GLU A 604 -3.48 37.96 -28.53
C GLU A 604 -3.57 38.96 -29.71
N ILE A 605 -2.52 39.02 -30.56
CA ILE A 605 -2.49 39.85 -31.78
C ILE A 605 -3.50 39.34 -32.81
N ASP A 606 -3.48 38.04 -33.09
CA ASP A 606 -4.32 37.39 -34.09
C ASP A 606 -5.80 37.46 -33.70
N LEU A 607 -6.11 37.28 -32.42
CA LEU A 607 -7.47 37.42 -31.88
C LEU A 607 -7.98 38.86 -32.02
N ALA A 608 -7.17 39.86 -31.67
CA ALA A 608 -7.54 41.26 -31.83
C ALA A 608 -7.81 41.60 -33.31
N ARG A 609 -7.00 41.06 -34.22
CA ARG A 609 -7.17 41.22 -35.67
C ARG A 609 -8.41 40.52 -36.21
N TYR A 610 -8.71 39.31 -35.75
CA TYR A 610 -9.94 38.59 -36.08
C TYR A 610 -11.19 39.34 -35.61
N GLU A 611 -11.18 39.86 -34.38
CA GLU A 611 -12.31 40.63 -33.83
C GLU A 611 -12.47 42.01 -34.50
N GLU A 612 -11.38 42.63 -34.97
CA GLU A 612 -11.42 43.83 -35.83
C GLU A 612 -12.12 43.52 -37.17
N LEU A 613 -11.65 42.52 -37.93
CA LEU A 613 -12.22 42.16 -39.24
C LEU A 613 -13.70 41.77 -39.11
N LYS A 614 -14.05 41.01 -38.07
CA LYS A 614 -15.42 40.62 -37.76
C LYS A 614 -16.32 41.82 -37.41
N ARG A 615 -15.82 42.79 -36.64
CA ARG A 615 -16.54 44.05 -36.33
C ARG A 615 -16.75 44.90 -37.58
N ASN A 616 -15.75 44.95 -38.46
CA ASN A 616 -15.79 45.70 -39.72
C ASN A 616 -16.56 44.98 -40.83
N LYS A 617 -17.06 43.75 -40.58
CA LYS A 617 -17.80 42.88 -41.53
C LYS A 617 -17.03 42.59 -42.83
N ASN A 618 -15.70 42.59 -42.78
CA ASN A 618 -14.86 42.30 -43.94
C ASN A 618 -14.69 40.78 -44.07
N THR A 619 -15.69 40.12 -44.68
CA THR A 619 -15.75 38.66 -44.88
C THR A 619 -14.55 38.15 -45.65
N ASP A 620 -14.22 38.79 -46.76
CA ASP A 620 -13.20 38.34 -47.71
C ASP A 620 -11.81 38.32 -47.05
N ALA A 621 -11.49 39.36 -46.26
CA ALA A 621 -10.25 39.40 -45.49
C ALA A 621 -10.26 38.42 -44.29
N LEU A 622 -11.42 38.11 -43.73
CA LEU A 622 -11.56 37.16 -42.61
C LEU A 622 -11.38 35.72 -43.09
N GLU A 623 -11.96 35.34 -44.23
CA GLU A 623 -11.72 34.04 -44.87
C GLU A 623 -10.26 33.89 -45.36
N GLN A 624 -9.63 34.98 -45.84
CA GLN A 624 -8.23 34.95 -46.29
C GLN A 624 -7.20 34.91 -45.15
N GLN A 625 -7.43 35.63 -44.05
CA GLN A 625 -6.47 35.70 -42.92
C GLN A 625 -6.76 34.64 -41.84
N PHE A 626 -7.98 34.14 -41.77
CA PHE A 626 -8.46 33.22 -40.74
C PHE A 626 -9.42 32.16 -41.33
N PRO A 627 -8.96 31.31 -42.28
CA PRO A 627 -9.81 30.33 -42.97
C PRO A 627 -10.47 29.32 -42.01
N ASP A 628 -9.77 28.94 -40.94
CA ASP A 628 -10.26 28.02 -39.90
C ASP A 628 -11.12 28.73 -38.82
N GLY A 629 -11.43 30.02 -39.00
CA GLY A 629 -12.23 30.81 -38.08
C GLY A 629 -11.43 31.46 -36.94
N ARG A 630 -12.00 31.54 -35.73
CA ARG A 630 -11.36 32.26 -34.62
C ARG A 630 -10.03 31.59 -34.25
N PRO A 631 -8.93 32.35 -34.06
CA PRO A 631 -7.69 31.83 -33.50
C PRO A 631 -7.91 30.97 -32.25
N ILE A 632 -7.12 29.91 -32.12
CA ILE A 632 -7.23 28.93 -31.02
C ILE A 632 -6.31 29.35 -29.87
N GLU A 633 -6.81 29.37 -28.64
CA GLU A 633 -6.02 29.63 -27.44
C GLU A 633 -4.94 28.54 -27.27
N PRO A 634 -3.64 28.87 -27.34
CA PRO A 634 -2.59 27.86 -27.21
C PRO A 634 -2.55 27.29 -25.78
N ARG A 635 -2.02 26.08 -25.64
CA ARG A 635 -1.85 25.39 -24.35
C ARG A 635 -0.38 25.03 -24.13
N MET A 636 0.11 25.14 -22.90
CA MET A 636 1.52 24.85 -22.59
C MET A 636 1.80 23.33 -22.61
N LYS A 637 2.87 22.90 -23.31
CA LYS A 637 3.40 21.52 -23.27
C LYS A 637 3.88 21.20 -21.84
N LEU A 638 3.44 20.07 -21.26
CA LEU A 638 3.59 19.78 -19.83
C LEU A 638 4.27 18.43 -19.59
N TYR A 639 5.61 18.44 -19.47
CA TYR A 639 6.40 17.22 -19.30
C TYR A 639 6.16 16.47 -17.97
N TYR A 640 5.85 17.18 -16.88
CA TYR A 640 5.60 16.54 -15.59
C TYR A 640 4.64 17.33 -14.70
N PHE A 641 3.94 16.62 -13.81
CA PHE A 641 3.09 17.17 -12.76
C PHE A 641 3.33 16.47 -11.41
N THR A 642 2.87 17.08 -10.31
CA THR A 642 3.03 16.55 -8.93
C THR A 642 1.70 16.34 -8.20
N ASN A 643 0.61 16.94 -8.72
CA ASN A 643 -0.80 16.72 -8.37
C ASN A 643 -1.62 17.06 -9.63
N ALA A 644 -2.68 16.31 -9.91
CA ALA A 644 -3.69 16.62 -10.93
C ALA A 644 -5.00 15.88 -10.58
N THR A 645 -6.13 16.35 -11.09
CA THR A 645 -7.35 15.53 -11.22
C THR A 645 -7.26 14.71 -12.50
N GLY A 646 -8.00 13.59 -12.60
CA GLY A 646 -8.07 12.82 -13.86
C GLY A 646 -8.50 13.68 -15.04
N GLU A 647 -9.49 14.56 -14.83
CA GLU A 647 -9.96 15.54 -15.81
C GLU A 647 -8.85 16.51 -16.26
N GLY A 648 -7.93 16.89 -15.36
CA GLY A 648 -6.78 17.73 -15.68
C GLY A 648 -5.72 17.02 -16.53
N ILE A 649 -5.55 15.70 -16.35
CA ILE A 649 -4.69 14.87 -17.20
C ILE A 649 -5.30 14.78 -18.61
N ILE A 650 -6.59 14.41 -18.70
CA ILE A 650 -7.33 14.31 -19.98
C ILE A 650 -7.26 15.63 -20.75
N ASN A 651 -7.55 16.77 -20.10
CA ASN A 651 -7.53 18.08 -20.76
C ASN A 651 -6.13 18.51 -21.23
N GLN A 652 -5.05 18.11 -20.53
CA GLN A 652 -3.68 18.39 -20.96
C GLN A 652 -3.29 17.55 -22.19
N VAL A 653 -3.77 16.31 -22.26
CA VAL A 653 -3.43 15.34 -23.31
C VAL A 653 -4.25 15.63 -24.57
N ALA A 654 -5.54 15.94 -24.45
CA ALA A 654 -6.36 16.42 -25.57
C ALA A 654 -5.79 17.71 -26.21
N ALA A 655 -5.02 18.49 -25.46
CA ALA A 655 -4.30 19.67 -25.97
C ALA A 655 -2.91 19.37 -26.55
N HIS A 656 -2.33 18.20 -26.27
CA HIS A 656 -1.00 17.75 -26.70
C HIS A 656 -1.01 16.23 -26.95
N PRO A 657 -1.79 15.71 -27.92
CA PRO A 657 -2.11 14.29 -28.03
C PRO A 657 -0.89 13.39 -28.26
N ASN A 658 0.13 13.89 -28.95
CA ASN A 658 1.41 13.21 -29.21
C ASN A 658 2.41 13.27 -28.03
N GLN A 659 2.04 13.81 -26.86
CA GLN A 659 2.96 14.08 -25.74
C GLN A 659 2.78 13.11 -24.56
N GLY A 660 3.83 12.35 -24.22
CA GLY A 660 3.90 11.64 -22.95
C GLY A 660 4.08 12.56 -21.74
N ILE A 661 3.56 12.16 -20.58
CA ILE A 661 3.53 12.99 -19.36
C ILE A 661 3.91 12.19 -18.10
N LEU A 662 4.71 12.80 -17.21
CA LEU A 662 5.22 12.14 -16.01
C LEU A 662 4.54 12.61 -14.71
N TYR A 663 3.94 11.68 -13.96
CA TYR A 663 3.52 11.92 -12.58
C TYR A 663 4.73 11.74 -11.64
N LEU A 664 5.25 12.84 -11.10
CA LEU A 664 6.36 12.87 -10.14
C LEU A 664 5.85 12.99 -8.70
N LYS A 665 6.09 11.97 -7.85
CA LYS A 665 5.67 11.96 -6.44
C LYS A 665 6.81 11.54 -5.50
N ASP A 666 7.33 12.44 -4.67
CA ASP A 666 8.44 12.09 -3.74
C ASP A 666 8.02 11.00 -2.74
N GLU A 667 6.75 11.00 -2.29
CA GLU A 667 6.11 9.89 -1.54
C GLU A 667 4.97 9.28 -2.39
N LEU A 668 5.26 8.20 -3.09
CA LEU A 668 4.38 7.49 -4.04
C LEU A 668 3.09 6.96 -3.40
N ALA A 669 3.07 6.77 -2.08
CA ALA A 669 1.86 6.43 -1.34
C ALA A 669 0.73 7.46 -1.53
N GLY A 670 1.06 8.70 -1.90
CA GLY A 670 0.07 9.71 -2.30
C GLY A 670 -0.64 9.40 -3.61
N VAL A 671 -0.03 8.63 -4.54
CA VAL A 671 -0.65 8.22 -5.81
C VAL A 671 -1.75 7.20 -5.55
N PHE A 672 -1.38 6.05 -4.95
CA PHE A 672 -2.32 4.97 -4.58
C PHE A 672 -3.45 5.46 -3.68
N LYS A 673 -3.18 6.39 -2.76
CA LYS A 673 -4.24 7.02 -1.94
C LYS A 673 -5.13 8.00 -2.70
N SER A 674 -4.62 8.65 -3.76
CA SER A 674 -5.35 9.68 -4.52
C SER A 674 -6.34 9.10 -5.55
N ALA A 675 -6.10 7.86 -5.99
CA ALA A 675 -7.07 7.14 -6.80
C ALA A 675 -8.42 7.05 -6.06
N ASN A 676 -9.51 7.32 -6.78
CA ASN A 676 -10.90 7.25 -6.31
C ASN A 676 -11.31 8.30 -5.26
N GLN A 677 -10.42 9.24 -4.87
CA GLN A 677 -10.78 10.32 -3.93
C GLN A 677 -11.81 11.30 -4.52
N TYR A 678 -11.63 11.71 -5.78
CA TYR A 678 -12.39 12.83 -6.37
C TYR A 678 -13.88 12.52 -6.65
N ARG A 679 -14.28 11.24 -6.62
CA ARG A 679 -15.68 10.80 -6.70
C ARG A 679 -16.14 10.07 -5.44
N GLY A 680 -15.51 10.33 -4.29
CA GLY A 680 -15.93 9.83 -2.98
C GLY A 680 -15.94 8.29 -2.87
N GLY A 681 -14.93 7.62 -3.42
CA GLY A 681 -14.83 6.17 -3.48
C GLY A 681 -15.61 5.53 -4.65
N ARG A 682 -16.07 6.33 -5.61
CA ARG A 682 -16.66 5.88 -6.89
C ARG A 682 -15.93 6.50 -8.09
N GLY A 683 -14.61 6.57 -8.01
CA GLY A 683 -13.77 6.94 -9.15
C GLY A 683 -13.68 5.79 -10.15
N SER A 684 -13.36 6.13 -11.39
CA SER A 684 -12.67 5.23 -12.32
C SER A 684 -11.16 5.37 -12.18
N ASP A 685 -10.66 6.34 -11.40
CA ASP A 685 -9.27 6.80 -11.39
C ASP A 685 -8.22 5.67 -11.22
N GLU A 686 -8.57 4.57 -10.54
CA GLU A 686 -7.74 3.37 -10.41
C GLU A 686 -7.73 2.52 -11.70
N GLU A 687 -8.89 2.26 -12.29
CA GLU A 687 -9.06 1.58 -13.59
C GLU A 687 -8.45 2.40 -14.74
N ASP A 688 -8.56 3.73 -14.65
CA ASP A 688 -7.91 4.69 -15.55
C ASP A 688 -6.37 4.60 -15.41
N LEU A 689 -5.82 4.63 -14.19
CA LEU A 689 -4.38 4.43 -13.96
C LEU A 689 -3.86 3.06 -14.44
N LEU A 690 -4.72 2.04 -14.45
CA LEU A 690 -4.41 0.70 -14.96
C LEU A 690 -4.37 0.67 -16.50
N SER A 691 -5.34 1.30 -17.19
CA SER A 691 -5.33 1.40 -18.66
C SER A 691 -4.17 2.26 -19.16
N TYR A 692 -3.87 3.37 -18.47
CA TYR A 692 -2.74 4.25 -18.75
C TYR A 692 -1.37 3.56 -18.63
N TYR A 693 -1.24 2.45 -17.88
CA TYR A 693 -0.01 1.65 -17.86
C TYR A 693 0.19 0.87 -19.16
N ASP A 694 -0.88 0.21 -19.62
CA ASP A 694 -0.85 -0.58 -20.84
C ASP A 694 -0.81 0.35 -22.08
N GLY A 695 -1.29 1.60 -21.94
CA GLY A 695 -1.02 2.75 -22.82
C GLY A 695 -2.24 3.30 -23.56
N THR A 696 -3.41 2.70 -23.32
CA THR A 696 -4.66 3.06 -23.99
C THR A 696 -5.25 4.35 -23.41
N GLY A 697 -5.82 5.17 -24.29
CA GLY A 697 -6.74 6.23 -23.88
C GLY A 697 -8.18 5.68 -23.77
N GLY A 698 -9.06 6.49 -23.19
CA GLY A 698 -10.49 6.16 -23.08
C GLY A 698 -11.37 7.31 -23.54
N THR A 699 -12.41 7.01 -24.31
CA THR A 699 -13.42 7.99 -24.75
C THR A 699 -14.22 8.49 -23.55
N VAL A 700 -14.03 9.74 -23.15
CA VAL A 700 -14.70 10.32 -21.98
C VAL A 700 -15.97 11.07 -22.41
N LEU A 701 -17.11 10.46 -22.13
CA LEU A 701 -18.44 11.02 -22.41
C LEU A 701 -19.02 11.77 -21.20
N ARG A 702 -19.72 12.88 -21.44
CA ARG A 702 -20.56 13.59 -20.46
C ARG A 702 -21.95 13.88 -21.03
N ALA A 703 -22.84 14.42 -20.19
CA ALA A 703 -24.20 14.80 -20.57
C ALA A 703 -24.30 15.81 -21.74
N ASN A 704 -23.23 16.58 -22.00
CA ASN A 704 -23.16 17.55 -23.10
C ASN A 704 -22.50 16.98 -24.38
N GLY A 705 -22.21 15.67 -24.42
CA GLY A 705 -21.50 15.00 -25.50
C GLY A 705 -20.10 14.51 -25.10
N MET A 706 -19.26 14.27 -26.10
CA MET A 706 -17.87 13.81 -25.91
C MET A 706 -17.00 14.93 -25.32
N GLN A 707 -16.31 14.67 -24.21
CA GLN A 707 -15.36 15.61 -23.62
C GLN A 707 -13.98 15.46 -24.29
N ALA A 708 -13.53 14.22 -24.45
CA ALA A 708 -12.30 13.87 -25.14
C ALA A 708 -12.44 12.47 -25.73
N ASP A 709 -11.88 12.28 -26.92
CA ASP A 709 -11.52 10.97 -27.45
C ASP A 709 -9.99 10.94 -27.47
N LEU A 710 -9.39 9.86 -26.98
CA LEU A 710 -7.94 9.75 -26.83
C LEU A 710 -7.50 8.39 -27.39
N ASP A 711 -6.82 8.40 -28.54
CA ASP A 711 -6.28 7.19 -29.17
C ASP A 711 -5.25 6.48 -28.28
N GLY A 712 -4.54 7.22 -27.42
CA GLY A 712 -3.56 6.68 -26.47
C GLY A 712 -3.23 7.65 -25.34
N LEU A 713 -2.63 7.14 -24.26
CA LEU A 713 -2.00 7.95 -23.21
C LEU A 713 -0.66 7.36 -22.76
N LEU A 714 0.42 8.11 -22.98
CA LEU A 714 1.75 7.74 -22.51
C LEU A 714 2.06 8.36 -21.13
N LEU A 715 1.39 7.85 -20.08
CA LEU A 715 1.63 8.24 -18.69
C LEU A 715 2.79 7.46 -18.07
N GLY A 716 3.80 8.14 -17.56
CA GLY A 716 4.80 7.56 -16.67
C GLY A 716 4.54 7.94 -15.21
N ILE A 717 4.97 7.10 -14.25
CA ILE A 717 4.86 7.41 -12.81
C ILE A 717 6.19 7.14 -12.12
N VAL A 718 6.80 8.16 -11.51
CA VAL A 718 8.06 8.02 -10.76
C VAL A 718 7.97 8.58 -9.36
N GLY A 719 8.55 7.85 -8.41
CA GLY A 719 8.57 8.29 -7.02
C GLY A 719 9.44 7.49 -6.09
N SER A 720 9.17 7.62 -4.79
CA SER A 720 9.77 6.78 -3.76
C SER A 720 8.74 6.37 -2.72
N ILE A 721 9.00 5.29 -1.98
CA ILE A 721 8.11 4.83 -0.93
C ILE A 721 8.86 4.22 0.26
N GLN A 722 8.29 4.39 1.45
CA GLN A 722 8.82 3.80 2.67
C GLN A 722 8.34 2.33 2.84
N PRO A 723 9.19 1.38 3.29
CA PRO A 723 8.84 -0.04 3.37
C PRO A 723 7.54 -0.33 4.14
N GLY A 724 7.40 0.22 5.35
CA GLY A 724 6.18 0.08 6.18
C GLY A 724 4.98 0.93 5.71
N VAL A 725 5.12 1.67 4.62
CA VAL A 725 4.00 2.33 3.91
C VAL A 725 3.63 1.52 2.67
N LEU A 726 4.61 1.01 1.92
CA LEU A 726 4.41 0.03 0.86
C LEU A 726 3.67 -1.21 1.41
N GLN A 727 4.14 -1.79 2.53
CA GLN A 727 3.47 -2.88 3.26
C GLN A 727 1.96 -2.67 3.44
N LYS A 728 1.54 -1.43 3.77
CA LYS A 728 0.13 -1.08 4.00
C LYS A 728 -0.68 -0.87 2.71
N LEU A 729 -0.01 -0.76 1.57
CA LEU A 729 -0.61 -0.69 0.23
C LEU A 729 -0.56 -2.06 -0.48
N LEU A 730 0.39 -2.93 -0.12
CA LEU A 730 0.38 -4.35 -0.52
C LEU A 730 -0.82 -5.09 0.09
N GLY A 731 -1.29 -4.65 1.26
CA GLY A 731 -2.60 -5.04 1.82
C GLY A 731 -2.63 -6.45 2.38
N ASP A 732 -3.42 -7.31 1.74
CA ASP A 732 -3.46 -8.78 1.93
C ASP A 732 -2.30 -9.50 1.22
N PHE A 733 -1.51 -8.78 0.43
CA PHE A 733 -0.43 -9.28 -0.43
C PHE A 733 -0.91 -10.14 -1.62
N GLU A 734 -2.16 -10.00 -2.07
CA GLU A 734 -2.69 -10.73 -3.24
C GLU A 734 -2.55 -9.93 -4.57
N ASP A 735 -2.58 -8.59 -4.51
CA ASP A 735 -2.62 -7.66 -5.68
C ASP A 735 -3.67 -8.02 -6.73
N SER A 736 -4.91 -8.26 -6.29
CA SER A 736 -6.02 -8.76 -7.13
C SER A 736 -6.32 -7.94 -8.39
N ASN A 737 -5.93 -6.65 -8.44
CA ASN A 737 -6.06 -5.76 -9.62
C ASN A 737 -4.74 -5.58 -10.42
N GLY A 738 -3.61 -6.10 -9.92
CA GLY A 738 -2.28 -5.89 -10.51
C GLY A 738 -1.81 -4.43 -10.43
N ASN A 739 -2.18 -3.72 -9.36
CA ASN A 739 -1.95 -2.29 -9.16
C ASN A 739 -0.47 -1.97 -8.96
N TRP A 740 0.22 -2.74 -8.11
CA TRP A 740 1.62 -2.53 -7.79
C TRP A 740 2.54 -3.48 -8.55
N ALA A 741 2.06 -4.64 -9.02
CA ALA A 741 2.78 -5.54 -9.91
C ALA A 741 3.25 -4.88 -11.23
N ARG A 742 2.63 -3.76 -11.62
CA ARG A 742 3.03 -2.90 -12.75
C ARG A 742 4.30 -2.06 -12.47
N PHE A 743 4.60 -1.72 -11.23
CA PHE A 743 5.76 -0.91 -10.86
C PHE A 743 7.07 -1.70 -10.87
N MET A 744 8.12 -1.07 -11.38
CA MET A 744 9.51 -1.50 -11.21
C MET A 744 10.06 -0.92 -9.90
N PHE A 745 10.09 -1.74 -8.85
CA PHE A 745 10.69 -1.37 -7.57
C PHE A 745 12.18 -1.68 -7.54
N VAL A 746 12.94 -0.85 -6.80
CA VAL A 746 14.34 -1.11 -6.42
C VAL A 746 14.51 -0.85 -4.92
N TRP A 747 15.06 -1.82 -4.19
CA TRP A 747 15.27 -1.71 -2.75
C TRP A 747 16.61 -1.05 -2.41
N GLN A 748 16.56 0.10 -1.76
CA GLN A 748 17.73 0.76 -1.18
C GLN A 748 17.81 0.42 0.33
N PRO A 749 18.82 -0.34 0.78
CA PRO A 749 18.98 -0.67 2.20
C PRO A 749 19.41 0.55 3.04
N LEU A 750 19.45 0.36 4.37
CA LEU A 750 20.13 1.29 5.27
C LEU A 750 21.64 1.28 4.97
N ALA A 751 22.15 2.45 4.64
CA ALA A 751 23.53 2.68 4.25
C ALA A 751 23.96 4.07 4.74
N ALA A 752 25.05 4.14 5.50
CA ALA A 752 25.65 5.40 5.93
C ALA A 752 26.54 5.95 4.82
N SER A 753 26.45 7.27 4.56
CA SER A 753 27.38 7.96 3.66
C SER A 753 28.13 9.06 4.38
N SER A 754 29.46 8.91 4.38
CA SER A 754 30.42 9.93 4.84
C SER A 754 30.33 11.17 3.98
N MET A 755 30.44 12.35 4.61
CA MET A 755 30.62 13.60 3.88
C MET A 755 32.12 13.79 3.59
N VAL A 756 32.47 13.91 2.31
CA VAL A 756 33.82 14.27 1.87
C VAL A 756 33.91 15.78 1.61
N PRO A 757 35.09 16.41 1.72
CA PRO A 757 35.31 17.78 1.24
C PRO A 757 35.02 17.91 -0.27
N ASP A 758 34.80 19.14 -0.77
CA ASP A 758 34.42 19.42 -2.15
C ASP A 758 35.50 19.06 -3.20
N GLY A 759 35.57 17.76 -3.54
CA GLY A 759 36.53 17.15 -4.46
C GLY A 759 36.18 17.28 -5.95
N GLY A 760 35.90 18.51 -6.40
CA GLY A 760 35.67 18.82 -7.82
C GLY A 760 34.23 18.58 -8.33
N LYS A 761 33.71 19.53 -9.11
CA LYS A 761 32.34 19.47 -9.66
C LYS A 761 32.25 18.42 -10.77
N PHE A 762 31.48 17.35 -10.53
CA PHE A 762 31.11 16.40 -11.57
C PHE A 762 29.74 16.77 -12.16
N ASP A 763 29.73 17.34 -13.38
CA ASP A 763 28.52 17.96 -13.96
C ASP A 763 27.57 16.97 -14.66
N SER A 764 27.31 15.83 -14.01
CA SER A 764 26.29 14.86 -14.42
C SER A 764 24.91 15.48 -14.77
N PRO A 765 24.41 16.53 -14.08
CA PRO A 765 23.13 17.16 -14.45
C PRO A 765 23.07 17.69 -15.88
N SER A 766 24.22 18.08 -16.47
CA SER A 766 24.28 18.56 -17.85
C SER A 766 24.19 17.42 -18.87
N LEU A 767 24.78 16.24 -18.59
CA LEU A 767 24.63 15.05 -19.43
C LEU A 767 23.19 14.54 -19.44
N ILE A 768 22.56 14.43 -18.26
CA ILE A 768 21.17 13.97 -18.17
C ILE A 768 20.23 14.99 -18.81
N ALA A 769 20.46 16.29 -18.64
CA ALA A 769 19.68 17.32 -19.32
C ALA A 769 19.80 17.24 -20.85
N TRP A 770 21.01 17.05 -21.39
CA TRP A 770 21.22 16.82 -22.82
C TRP A 770 20.45 15.60 -23.32
N LEU A 771 20.50 14.46 -22.63
CA LEU A 771 19.79 13.25 -23.04
C LEU A 771 18.25 13.47 -23.10
N TYR A 772 17.70 14.18 -22.12
CA TYR A 772 16.27 14.54 -22.12
C TYR A 772 15.91 15.50 -23.25
N GLU A 773 16.78 16.48 -23.55
CA GLU A 773 16.60 17.39 -24.69
C GLU A 773 16.71 16.68 -26.03
N GLU A 774 17.62 15.71 -26.16
CA GLU A 774 17.82 14.94 -27.40
C GLU A 774 16.70 13.93 -27.64
N LEU A 775 16.20 13.26 -26.60
CA LEU A 775 15.06 12.34 -26.72
C LEU A 775 13.73 13.06 -27.01
N ASP A 776 13.51 14.25 -26.45
CA ASP A 776 12.35 15.09 -26.83
C ASP A 776 12.50 15.60 -28.28
N ARG A 777 13.68 16.11 -28.66
CA ARG A 777 13.97 16.62 -30.02
C ARG A 777 13.85 15.54 -31.10
N THR A 778 14.17 14.29 -30.80
CA THR A 778 14.11 13.17 -31.74
C THR A 778 12.79 12.40 -31.70
N SER A 779 11.87 12.73 -30.78
CA SER A 779 10.60 11.99 -30.59
C SER A 779 9.78 11.86 -31.88
N SER A 780 9.62 12.95 -32.62
CA SER A 780 8.88 13.01 -33.89
C SER A 780 9.69 12.57 -35.12
N LEU A 781 10.98 12.23 -34.95
CA LEU A 781 11.86 11.72 -36.01
C LEU A 781 12.13 10.21 -35.88
N ALA A 782 11.85 9.64 -34.71
CA ALA A 782 12.02 8.23 -34.42
C ALA A 782 10.85 7.40 -34.99
N PRO A 783 11.05 6.11 -35.30
CA PRO A 783 9.96 5.21 -35.63
C PRO A 783 8.88 5.17 -34.55
N LYS A 784 7.62 5.23 -34.98
CA LYS A 784 6.45 5.00 -34.12
C LYS A 784 6.20 3.52 -33.86
N LYS A 785 6.55 2.63 -34.79
CA LYS A 785 6.43 1.17 -34.61
C LYS A 785 7.81 0.52 -34.69
N TYR A 786 8.17 -0.21 -33.64
CA TYR A 786 9.37 -1.05 -33.59
C TYR A 786 9.00 -2.53 -33.72
N ALA A 787 9.95 -3.34 -34.15
CA ALA A 787 9.90 -4.80 -34.12
C ALA A 787 11.23 -5.39 -33.63
N LEU A 788 11.24 -6.67 -33.28
CA LEU A 788 12.46 -7.40 -32.91
C LEU A 788 13.15 -7.97 -34.16
N THR A 789 14.49 -8.03 -34.16
CA THR A 789 15.21 -8.92 -35.09
C THR A 789 14.95 -10.38 -34.74
N ASP A 790 15.06 -11.32 -35.70
CA ASP A 790 14.76 -12.75 -35.48
C ASP A 790 15.49 -13.34 -34.27
N ASP A 791 16.76 -12.96 -34.06
CA ASP A 791 17.57 -13.43 -32.94
C ASP A 791 17.27 -12.70 -31.62
N ALA A 792 16.67 -11.51 -31.67
CA ALA A 792 16.10 -10.83 -30.52
C ALA A 792 14.73 -11.42 -30.13
N PHE A 793 13.89 -11.77 -31.12
CA PHE A 793 12.60 -12.43 -30.94
C PHE A 793 12.76 -13.82 -30.32
N LYS A 794 13.70 -14.66 -30.80
CA LYS A 794 14.03 -15.95 -30.17
C LYS A 794 14.37 -15.80 -28.68
N LEU A 795 15.22 -14.81 -28.33
CA LEU A 795 15.58 -14.52 -26.94
C LEU A 795 14.39 -14.01 -26.11
N PHE A 796 13.49 -13.23 -26.72
CA PHE A 796 12.24 -12.84 -26.08
C PHE A 796 11.33 -14.04 -25.82
N CYS A 797 11.17 -14.96 -26.78
CA CYS A 797 10.42 -16.20 -26.59
C CYS A 797 11.02 -17.11 -25.50
N GLU A 798 12.36 -17.23 -25.43
CA GLU A 798 13.06 -17.94 -24.34
C GLU A 798 12.66 -17.35 -22.98
N ALA A 799 12.76 -16.03 -22.81
CA ALA A 799 12.44 -15.34 -21.56
C ALA A 799 10.94 -15.30 -21.23
N TYR A 800 10.07 -15.19 -22.25
CA TYR A 800 8.61 -15.22 -22.11
C TYR A 800 8.14 -16.57 -21.56
N ASN A 801 8.62 -17.66 -22.15
CA ASN A 801 8.28 -19.01 -21.69
C ASN A 801 8.79 -19.26 -20.25
N GLU A 802 9.98 -18.76 -19.90
CA GLU A 802 10.49 -18.86 -18.52
C GLU A 802 9.63 -18.07 -17.51
N LEU A 803 9.21 -16.84 -17.86
CA LEU A 803 8.31 -16.03 -17.05
C LEU A 803 6.95 -16.71 -16.86
N GLU A 804 6.40 -17.33 -17.90
CA GLU A 804 5.14 -18.08 -17.80
C GLU A 804 5.27 -19.33 -16.91
N GLN A 805 6.37 -20.08 -16.99
CA GLN A 805 6.61 -21.19 -16.05
C GLN A 805 6.71 -20.68 -14.61
N ARG A 806 7.44 -19.58 -14.37
CA ARG A 806 7.53 -18.93 -13.04
C ARG A 806 6.17 -18.44 -12.53
N ARG A 807 5.27 -18.01 -13.43
CA ARG A 807 3.91 -17.56 -13.08
C ARG A 807 2.99 -18.71 -12.67
N ILE A 808 3.10 -19.88 -13.29
CA ILE A 808 2.21 -21.02 -13.01
C ILE A 808 2.76 -22.03 -11.99
N ASP A 809 3.99 -21.84 -11.52
CA ASP A 809 4.60 -22.65 -10.47
C ASP A 809 3.74 -22.64 -9.18
N PRO A 810 3.35 -23.81 -8.63
CA PRO A 810 2.54 -23.90 -7.41
C PRO A 810 3.15 -23.24 -6.15
N SER A 811 4.46 -22.98 -6.14
CA SER A 811 5.14 -22.27 -5.04
C SER A 811 5.14 -20.74 -5.18
N THR A 812 4.76 -20.20 -6.35
CA THR A 812 4.70 -18.76 -6.60
C THR A 812 3.44 -18.15 -5.97
N SER A 813 3.61 -17.22 -5.01
CA SER A 813 2.49 -16.51 -4.37
C SER A 813 1.68 -15.66 -5.37
N PRO A 814 0.35 -15.47 -5.19
CA PRO A 814 -0.51 -14.78 -6.15
C PRO A 814 0.01 -13.42 -6.62
N ALA A 815 0.49 -12.61 -5.67
CA ALA A 815 1.23 -11.37 -5.93
C ALA A 815 2.40 -11.52 -6.91
N MET A 816 3.25 -12.54 -6.73
CA MET A 816 4.36 -12.80 -7.63
C MET A 816 3.90 -13.35 -8.98
N GLN A 817 2.77 -14.07 -9.06
CA GLN A 817 2.17 -14.45 -10.34
C GLN A 817 1.81 -13.20 -11.16
N ASN A 818 1.22 -12.18 -10.53
CA ASN A 818 0.93 -10.90 -11.15
C ASN A 818 2.21 -10.13 -11.57
N VAL A 819 3.28 -10.19 -10.77
CA VAL A 819 4.59 -9.58 -11.12
C VAL A 819 5.24 -10.26 -12.33
N TRP A 820 5.20 -11.59 -12.42
CA TRP A 820 5.73 -12.33 -13.58
C TRP A 820 4.87 -12.07 -14.84
N GLY A 821 3.54 -12.15 -14.73
CA GLY A 821 2.60 -11.88 -15.83
C GLY A 821 2.56 -10.42 -16.33
N LYS A 822 3.14 -9.47 -15.58
CA LYS A 822 3.42 -8.11 -16.07
C LYS A 822 4.89 -7.85 -16.41
N SER A 823 5.77 -8.85 -16.29
CA SER A 823 7.19 -8.74 -16.66
C SER A 823 7.44 -9.00 -18.15
N GLU A 824 6.60 -9.82 -18.81
CA GLU A 824 6.64 -10.08 -20.25
C GLU A 824 6.59 -8.78 -21.08
N GLY A 825 5.50 -8.00 -20.97
CA GLY A 825 5.38 -6.72 -21.66
C GLY A 825 6.42 -5.69 -21.21
N ARG A 826 6.78 -5.69 -19.91
CA ARG A 826 7.81 -4.80 -19.34
C ARG A 826 9.17 -4.93 -20.03
N ILE A 827 9.57 -6.13 -20.47
CA ILE A 827 10.79 -6.31 -21.27
C ILE A 827 10.74 -5.41 -22.51
N GLY A 828 9.62 -5.41 -23.24
CA GLY A 828 9.44 -4.54 -24.40
C GLY A 828 9.39 -3.05 -24.04
N LYS A 829 8.66 -2.67 -22.98
CA LYS A 829 8.60 -1.29 -22.49
C LYS A 829 10.00 -0.74 -22.14
N VAL A 830 10.84 -1.55 -21.49
CA VAL A 830 12.24 -1.22 -21.19
C VAL A 830 13.08 -1.17 -22.48
N ALA A 831 12.92 -2.13 -23.39
CA ALA A 831 13.73 -2.25 -24.60
C ALA A 831 13.65 -1.01 -25.51
N ILE A 832 12.46 -0.43 -25.71
CA ILE A 832 12.30 0.81 -26.51
C ILE A 832 13.15 1.95 -25.91
N ASN A 833 13.11 2.11 -24.59
CA ASN A 833 13.85 3.18 -23.90
C ASN A 833 15.37 2.98 -23.95
N LEU A 834 15.84 1.73 -23.83
CA LEU A 834 17.26 1.41 -24.01
C LEU A 834 17.70 1.66 -25.45
N HIS A 835 16.92 1.22 -26.44
CA HIS A 835 17.18 1.40 -27.87
C HIS A 835 17.30 2.87 -28.27
N ARG A 836 16.36 3.71 -27.83
CA ARG A 836 16.41 5.16 -28.09
C ARG A 836 17.56 5.86 -27.34
N THR A 837 17.89 5.41 -26.14
CA THR A 837 19.06 5.93 -25.39
C THR A 837 20.36 5.62 -26.13
N GLU A 838 20.54 4.37 -26.55
CA GLU A 838 21.71 3.91 -27.32
C GLU A 838 21.87 4.69 -28.63
N ALA A 839 20.79 4.92 -29.38
CA ALA A 839 20.80 5.72 -30.61
C ALA A 839 21.17 7.20 -30.34
N ALA A 840 20.60 7.82 -29.30
CA ALA A 840 20.93 9.20 -28.91
C ALA A 840 22.42 9.37 -28.55
N PHE A 841 23.05 8.38 -27.90
CA PHE A 841 24.49 8.38 -27.61
C PHE A 841 25.38 8.14 -28.84
N LYS A 842 24.83 7.59 -29.94
CA LYS A 842 25.51 7.49 -31.24
C LYS A 842 25.30 8.73 -32.11
N GLY A 843 24.33 9.58 -31.78
CA GLY A 843 23.90 10.69 -32.64
C GLY A 843 23.03 10.24 -33.82
N GLU A 844 22.39 9.08 -33.70
CA GLU A 844 21.63 8.41 -34.75
C GLU A 844 20.12 8.45 -34.45
N ILE A 845 19.29 8.36 -35.50
CA ILE A 845 17.88 8.04 -35.34
C ILE A 845 17.77 6.52 -35.11
N PRO A 846 17.02 6.05 -34.09
CA PRO A 846 16.89 4.61 -33.80
C PRO A 846 16.27 3.85 -34.97
N SER A 847 16.83 2.68 -35.28
CA SER A 847 16.29 1.73 -36.27
C SER A 847 14.91 1.21 -35.86
N GLU A 848 14.04 0.88 -36.82
CA GLU A 848 12.77 0.18 -36.57
C GLU A 848 12.98 -1.20 -35.91
N LEU A 849 14.15 -1.82 -36.13
CA LEU A 849 14.50 -3.13 -35.57
C LEU A 849 15.32 -2.99 -34.29
N ILE A 850 14.86 -3.62 -33.21
CA ILE A 850 15.54 -3.72 -31.92
C ILE A 850 16.37 -5.01 -31.88
N GLU A 851 17.62 -4.87 -31.47
CA GLU A 851 18.63 -5.93 -31.50
C GLU A 851 18.68 -6.85 -30.27
N ARG A 852 19.27 -8.04 -30.44
CA ARG A 852 19.35 -9.07 -29.37
C ARG A 852 20.05 -8.56 -28.11
N HIS A 853 21.01 -7.64 -28.24
CA HIS A 853 21.71 -7.06 -27.09
C HIS A 853 20.80 -6.16 -26.23
N THR A 854 19.97 -5.34 -26.86
CA THR A 854 18.98 -4.47 -26.17
C THR A 854 17.94 -5.31 -25.44
N ILE A 855 17.45 -6.39 -26.06
CA ILE A 855 16.51 -7.32 -25.41
C ILE A 855 17.18 -8.06 -24.25
N LYS A 856 18.43 -8.50 -24.38
CA LYS A 856 19.19 -9.09 -23.26
C LYS A 856 19.31 -8.12 -22.07
N ALA A 857 19.60 -6.85 -22.33
CA ALA A 857 19.67 -5.81 -21.29
C ALA A 857 18.29 -5.56 -20.63
N ALA A 858 17.22 -5.51 -21.42
CA ALA A 858 15.86 -5.32 -20.92
C ALA A 858 15.36 -6.50 -20.09
N ILE A 859 15.69 -7.74 -20.47
CA ILE A 859 15.46 -8.96 -19.67
C ILE A 859 16.20 -8.86 -18.34
N ALA A 860 17.51 -8.55 -18.36
CA ALA A 860 18.33 -8.47 -17.15
C ALA A 860 17.79 -7.45 -16.12
N LEU A 861 17.43 -6.24 -16.58
CA LEU A 861 16.84 -5.22 -15.71
C LEU A 861 15.43 -5.60 -15.21
N THR A 862 14.63 -6.25 -16.05
CA THR A 862 13.28 -6.70 -15.68
C THR A 862 13.33 -7.81 -14.62
N TYR A 863 14.18 -8.82 -14.82
CA TYR A 863 14.41 -9.90 -13.86
C TYR A 863 15.00 -9.36 -12.55
N PHE A 864 15.94 -8.42 -12.63
CA PHE A 864 16.46 -7.73 -11.44
C PHE A 864 15.33 -7.06 -10.64
N SER A 865 14.48 -6.25 -11.30
CA SER A 865 13.39 -5.56 -10.59
C SER A 865 12.37 -6.54 -10.02
N ALA A 866 11.97 -7.59 -10.74
CA ALA A 866 11.07 -8.62 -10.22
C ALA A 866 11.66 -9.34 -8.98
N GLN A 867 12.98 -9.60 -8.97
CA GLN A 867 13.67 -10.13 -7.78
C GLN A 867 13.69 -9.13 -6.61
N GLN A 868 13.81 -7.81 -6.87
CA GLN A 868 13.63 -6.80 -5.83
C GLN A 868 12.21 -6.82 -5.25
N VAL A 869 11.18 -7.01 -6.09
CA VAL A 869 9.79 -7.15 -5.63
C VAL A 869 9.60 -8.40 -4.77
N GLN A 870 10.16 -9.55 -5.19
CA GLN A 870 10.13 -10.79 -4.39
C GLN A 870 10.83 -10.60 -3.02
N ALA A 871 11.95 -9.89 -2.98
CA ALA A 871 12.63 -9.56 -1.72
C ALA A 871 11.75 -8.70 -0.80
N ILE A 872 11.13 -7.66 -1.36
CA ILE A 872 10.21 -6.75 -0.65
C ILE A 872 9.01 -7.54 -0.12
N TYR A 873 8.46 -8.47 -0.91
CA TYR A 873 7.38 -9.36 -0.49
C TYR A 873 7.79 -10.18 0.73
N THR A 874 8.87 -10.96 0.65
CA THR A 874 9.34 -11.81 1.76
C THR A 874 9.74 -10.99 2.99
N MET A 875 10.31 -9.78 2.83
CA MET A 875 10.65 -8.90 3.97
C MET A 875 9.43 -8.30 4.68
N LEU A 876 8.30 -8.11 3.98
CA LEU A 876 7.14 -7.37 4.49
C LEU A 876 5.92 -8.24 4.81
N GLY A 877 5.82 -9.45 4.23
CA GLY A 877 4.65 -10.32 4.27
C GLY A 877 4.22 -10.79 5.67
N ASN A 878 5.15 -10.87 6.63
CA ASN A 878 4.86 -11.14 8.03
C ASN A 878 5.96 -10.58 8.94
N GLU A 879 5.68 -9.55 9.75
CA GLU A 879 6.69 -8.97 10.66
C GLU A 879 7.13 -9.93 11.78
N ASP A 880 6.27 -10.88 12.16
CA ASP A 880 6.56 -11.92 13.15
C ASP A 880 7.09 -13.23 12.52
N SER A 881 7.28 -13.28 11.19
CA SER A 881 7.84 -14.47 10.54
C SER A 881 9.34 -14.63 10.82
N LEU A 882 9.75 -15.91 10.86
CA LEU A 882 11.12 -16.30 11.16
C LEU A 882 12.13 -15.83 10.08
N PRO A 883 11.92 -16.03 8.76
CA PRO A 883 12.96 -15.77 7.75
C PRO A 883 13.46 -14.30 7.70
N PRO A 884 12.61 -13.24 7.76
CA PRO A 884 13.09 -11.86 7.79
C PRO A 884 13.87 -11.50 9.06
N MET A 885 13.50 -12.07 10.21
CA MET A 885 14.25 -11.88 11.46
C MET A 885 15.62 -12.55 11.40
N LEU A 886 15.67 -13.78 10.87
CA LEU A 886 16.92 -14.51 10.64
C LEU A 886 17.82 -13.78 9.61
N ALA A 887 17.26 -13.26 8.52
CA ALA A 887 17.99 -12.48 7.51
C ALA A 887 18.62 -11.21 8.11
N LYS A 888 17.88 -10.49 8.96
CA LYS A 888 18.39 -9.30 9.64
C LYS A 888 19.46 -9.62 10.69
N VAL A 889 19.39 -10.78 11.36
CA VAL A 889 20.47 -11.24 12.24
C VAL A 889 21.75 -11.50 11.45
N LEU A 890 21.65 -12.15 10.28
CA LEU A 890 22.78 -12.37 9.37
C LEU A 890 23.37 -11.05 8.86
N GLU A 891 22.53 -10.10 8.41
CA GLU A 891 22.95 -8.75 7.98
C GLU A 891 23.79 -8.02 9.05
N ILE A 892 23.42 -8.15 10.33
CA ILE A 892 24.14 -7.51 11.44
C ILE A 892 25.43 -8.28 11.78
N ALA A 893 25.43 -9.62 11.71
CA ALA A 893 26.62 -10.44 11.91
C ALA A 893 27.67 -10.20 10.81
N GLU A 894 27.26 -10.17 9.54
CA GLU A 894 28.09 -9.87 8.38
C GLU A 894 28.73 -8.48 8.47
N ARG A 895 27.95 -7.44 8.85
CA ARG A 895 28.49 -6.09 9.07
C ARG A 895 29.46 -5.97 10.24
N LYS A 896 29.34 -6.83 11.26
CA LYS A 896 30.23 -6.82 12.43
C LYS A 896 31.53 -7.60 12.18
N GLY A 897 31.48 -8.68 11.40
CA GLY A 897 32.62 -9.56 11.14
C GLY A 897 33.15 -10.32 12.36
N ASP A 898 32.40 -10.32 13.46
CA ASP A 898 32.76 -10.88 14.77
C ASP A 898 31.49 -11.30 15.54
N TRP A 899 31.66 -12.09 16.60
CA TRP A 899 30.61 -12.64 17.45
C TRP A 899 29.58 -11.60 17.90
N ILE A 900 28.34 -11.70 17.42
CA ILE A 900 27.21 -10.89 17.86
C ILE A 900 26.57 -11.46 19.13
N THR A 901 26.18 -10.57 20.04
CA THR A 901 25.35 -10.92 21.20
C THR A 901 23.87 -10.66 20.93
N ALA A 902 22.97 -11.27 21.71
CA ALA A 902 21.55 -10.93 21.68
C ALA A 902 21.28 -9.44 21.94
N ARG A 903 22.17 -8.76 22.69
CA ARG A 903 22.09 -7.32 22.97
C ARG A 903 22.42 -6.46 21.74
N ASP A 904 23.40 -6.90 20.94
CA ASP A 904 23.83 -6.23 19.71
C ASP A 904 22.67 -6.20 18.70
N ILE A 905 21.98 -7.34 18.55
CA ILE A 905 20.75 -7.44 17.77
C ILE A 905 19.66 -6.51 18.35
N GLN A 906 19.38 -6.57 19.66
CA GLN A 906 18.36 -5.73 20.28
C GLN A 906 18.58 -4.21 20.08
N PHE A 907 19.83 -3.74 20.05
CA PHE A 907 20.12 -2.32 19.77
C PHE A 907 19.82 -1.92 18.32
N ASN A 908 19.82 -2.86 17.37
CA ASN A 908 19.43 -2.65 15.97
C ASN A 908 17.90 -2.75 15.74
N PHE A 909 17.09 -2.70 16.80
CA PHE A 909 15.63 -2.55 16.74
C PHE A 909 15.16 -1.36 17.57
N THR A 910 14.11 -0.68 17.10
CA THR A 910 13.45 0.41 17.83
C THR A 910 12.81 -0.12 19.11
N HIS A 911 12.65 0.72 20.14
CA HIS A 911 12.14 0.28 21.45
C HIS A 911 10.76 -0.40 21.38
N ARG A 912 9.93 -0.07 20.39
CA ARG A 912 8.60 -0.69 20.18
C ARG A 912 8.63 -2.03 19.45
N LYS A 913 9.73 -2.38 18.76
CA LYS A 913 9.91 -3.65 18.03
C LYS A 913 11.15 -4.42 18.48
N ARG A 914 11.63 -4.20 19.71
CA ARG A 914 12.83 -4.85 20.24
C ARG A 914 12.48 -6.27 20.67
N PRO A 915 13.03 -7.32 20.02
CA PRO A 915 12.74 -8.70 20.41
C PRO A 915 13.29 -8.99 21.82
N PRO A 916 12.64 -9.86 22.62
CA PRO A 916 13.21 -10.36 23.87
C PRO A 916 14.58 -11.03 23.63
N ALA A 917 15.48 -10.89 24.60
CA ALA A 917 16.85 -11.42 24.47
C ALA A 917 16.88 -12.96 24.38
N GLU A 918 15.81 -13.65 24.79
CA GLU A 918 15.68 -15.10 24.65
C GLU A 918 15.20 -15.47 23.23
N THR A 919 14.27 -14.73 22.65
CA THR A 919 13.82 -14.90 21.25
C THR A 919 15.00 -14.80 20.28
N VAL A 920 15.93 -13.87 20.51
CA VAL A 920 17.16 -13.76 19.70
C VAL A 920 18.08 -14.98 19.88
N ARG A 921 18.08 -15.66 21.03
CA ARG A 921 18.84 -16.91 21.22
C ARG A 921 18.20 -18.09 20.51
N VAL A 922 16.88 -18.13 20.41
CA VAL A 922 16.17 -19.09 19.56
C VAL A 922 16.58 -18.86 18.11
N TRP A 923 16.59 -17.62 17.61
CA TRP A 923 17.08 -17.28 16.27
C TRP A 923 18.54 -17.70 16.04
N PHE A 924 19.44 -17.51 17.01
CA PHE A 924 20.84 -17.95 16.91
C PHE A 924 20.97 -19.48 16.79
N LYS A 925 20.19 -20.24 17.57
CA LYS A 925 20.14 -21.72 17.45
C LYS A 925 19.58 -22.17 16.10
N GLU A 926 18.58 -21.45 15.59
CA GLU A 926 17.95 -21.80 14.32
C GLU A 926 18.87 -21.49 13.11
N LEU A 927 19.63 -20.40 13.15
CA LEU A 927 20.72 -20.16 12.17
C LEU A 927 21.82 -21.23 12.22
N GLN A 928 22.11 -21.78 13.40
CA GLN A 928 23.01 -22.92 13.53
C GLN A 928 22.41 -24.18 12.88
N ALA A 929 21.14 -24.50 13.17
CA ALA A 929 20.44 -25.65 12.59
C ALA A 929 20.35 -25.56 11.05
N LEU A 930 20.16 -24.36 10.51
CA LEU A 930 20.17 -24.07 9.06
C LEU A 930 21.58 -24.11 8.43
N ASN A 931 22.63 -24.31 9.25
CA ASN A 931 24.04 -24.28 8.88
C ASN A 931 24.43 -22.95 8.19
N LEU A 932 24.12 -21.83 8.86
CA LEU A 932 24.44 -20.46 8.43
C LEU A 932 25.36 -19.71 9.42
N GLY A 933 25.84 -20.40 10.46
CA GLY A 933 26.75 -19.85 11.47
C GLY A 933 26.93 -20.76 12.67
N GLU A 934 27.79 -20.33 13.58
CA GLU A 934 28.13 -21.04 14.82
C GLU A 934 27.61 -20.28 16.05
N ILE A 935 27.39 -21.00 17.16
CA ILE A 935 27.09 -20.39 18.45
C ILE A 935 28.14 -20.74 19.50
N GLN A 936 28.40 -19.82 20.42
CA GLN A 936 29.35 -20.01 21.52
C GLN A 936 28.71 -19.64 22.87
N GLY A 937 28.91 -20.50 23.86
CA GLY A 937 28.43 -20.33 25.22
C GLY A 937 26.96 -20.72 25.42
N GLU A 938 26.53 -20.82 26.67
CA GLU A 938 25.22 -21.39 27.05
C GLU A 938 24.27 -20.36 27.68
N GLY A 939 22.96 -20.64 27.59
CA GLY A 939 21.89 -19.84 28.19
C GLY A 939 22.06 -18.33 27.93
N ARG A 940 22.19 -17.55 29.00
CA ARG A 940 22.36 -16.07 28.93
C ARG A 940 23.67 -15.61 28.26
N ARG A 941 24.64 -16.50 28.03
CA ARG A 941 25.95 -16.18 27.41
C ARG A 941 26.07 -16.54 25.92
N ILE A 942 25.05 -17.18 25.31
CA ILE A 942 25.05 -17.50 23.86
C ILE A 942 25.38 -16.25 23.03
N LYS A 943 26.39 -16.38 22.16
CA LYS A 943 26.70 -15.50 21.02
C LYS A 943 26.53 -16.27 19.71
N PHE A 944 26.46 -15.56 18.58
CA PHE A 944 26.45 -16.13 17.23
C PHE A 944 27.58 -15.53 16.37
N LEU A 945 28.17 -16.33 15.49
CA LEU A 945 29.12 -15.93 14.46
C LEU A 945 28.59 -16.38 13.10
N PHE A 946 28.64 -15.50 12.09
CA PHE A 946 28.24 -15.86 10.73
C PHE A 946 29.30 -16.71 10.04
N SER A 947 28.89 -17.83 9.43
CA SER A 947 29.76 -18.72 8.67
C SER A 947 29.33 -18.75 7.20
N ASN A 948 30.19 -18.27 6.30
CA ASN A 948 29.85 -18.09 4.89
C ASN A 948 29.99 -19.40 4.09
N CYS A 949 29.00 -20.30 4.22
CA CYS A 949 28.96 -21.58 3.52
C CYS A 949 28.80 -21.41 2.00
N GLY A 950 29.92 -21.41 1.26
CA GLY A 950 29.96 -21.32 -0.19
C GLY A 950 29.75 -22.66 -0.92
N HIS A 951 29.13 -22.58 -2.10
CA HIS A 951 29.06 -23.60 -3.16
C HIS A 951 28.48 -25.00 -2.82
N CYS A 952 27.24 -25.22 -3.28
CA CYS A 952 26.83 -26.50 -3.84
C CYS A 952 26.94 -26.41 -5.38
N GLY A 953 28.00 -26.96 -5.96
CA GLY A 953 28.27 -26.87 -7.41
C GLY A 953 29.45 -27.72 -7.87
N SER A 954 29.23 -28.44 -8.97
CA SER A 954 30.07 -29.46 -9.62
C SER A 954 31.58 -29.21 -9.71
N THR A 955 32.37 -30.26 -9.52
CA THR A 955 33.84 -30.26 -9.59
C THR A 955 34.41 -30.30 -11.02
N VAL A 956 35.16 -29.27 -11.44
CA VAL A 956 36.24 -29.35 -12.45
C VAL A 956 37.28 -28.25 -12.17
N GLY A 957 38.58 -28.54 -12.33
CA GLY A 957 39.63 -27.51 -12.47
C GLY A 957 40.46 -27.24 -11.20
N ASN A 958 41.74 -26.88 -11.39
CA ASN A 958 42.74 -26.78 -10.31
C ASN A 958 43.75 -25.65 -10.60
N LEU A 959 44.55 -25.26 -9.58
CA LEU A 959 45.68 -24.29 -9.60
C LEU A 959 45.31 -22.77 -9.62
N PRO A 960 46.19 -21.87 -9.08
CA PRO A 960 47.03 -22.04 -7.89
C PRO A 960 47.04 -20.82 -6.94
N THR A 961 47.43 -21.03 -5.68
CA THR A 961 47.60 -19.98 -4.66
C THR A 961 48.83 -19.10 -4.90
N VAL A 962 48.71 -17.78 -4.69
CA VAL A 962 49.84 -16.85 -4.54
C VAL A 962 49.88 -16.31 -3.10
N GLN A 963 51.05 -16.32 -2.48
CA GLN A 963 51.27 -15.90 -1.10
C GLN A 963 51.63 -14.41 -1.01
N SER A 964 51.10 -13.69 -0.02
CA SER A 964 51.66 -12.42 0.45
C SER A 964 52.50 -12.64 1.72
N GLN A 965 53.70 -12.09 1.76
CA GLN A 965 54.71 -12.37 2.80
C GLN A 965 54.59 -11.45 4.02
N THR A 966 54.98 -11.96 5.19
CA THR A 966 55.00 -11.24 6.49
C THR A 966 56.39 -11.19 7.12
N THR A 967 56.85 -9.98 7.46
CA THR A 967 58.04 -9.63 8.29
C THR A 967 57.97 -8.12 8.58
N GLN A 968 58.31 -7.51 9.72
CA GLN A 968 58.81 -7.84 11.09
C GLN A 968 58.37 -6.64 12.00
N GLY A 969 58.43 -6.57 13.34
CA GLY A 969 58.78 -7.46 14.47
C GLY A 969 58.45 -6.73 15.80
N ILE A 970 57.98 -7.40 16.87
CA ILE A 970 58.76 -7.85 18.07
C ILE A 970 59.43 -6.68 18.86
N GLN A 971 58.74 -6.07 19.86
CA GLN A 971 58.84 -6.27 21.35
C GLN A 971 60.03 -5.52 22.06
N PRO A 972 60.11 -5.38 23.42
CA PRO A 972 59.22 -5.74 24.56
C PRO A 972 58.97 -4.61 25.62
N ASN A 973 58.43 -4.97 26.81
CA ASN A 973 57.93 -4.11 27.92
C ASN A 973 58.95 -3.46 28.88
N VAL A 974 58.59 -2.28 29.44
CA VAL A 974 58.81 -1.78 30.84
C VAL A 974 57.68 -0.75 31.16
N GLY A 975 57.10 -0.53 32.36
CA GLY A 975 57.13 -1.29 33.63
C GLY A 975 57.40 -0.45 34.90
N ASN A 976 56.38 0.07 35.62
CA ASN A 976 56.55 0.65 36.98
C ASN A 976 55.25 0.70 37.86
N VAL A 977 55.36 0.94 39.18
CA VAL A 977 54.34 0.59 40.22
C VAL A 977 54.15 1.65 41.34
N GLY A 978 52.94 1.75 41.93
CA GLY A 978 52.63 2.47 43.21
C GLY A 978 51.66 3.66 43.05
N ASN A 979 50.85 4.07 44.05
CA ASN A 979 50.72 3.61 45.45
C ASN A 979 49.29 3.87 46.02
N PHE A 980 49.01 3.46 47.28
CA PHE A 980 47.67 3.39 47.91
C PHE A 980 47.53 4.29 49.18
N SER A 981 46.44 5.07 49.31
CA SER A 981 45.82 5.60 50.58
C SER A 981 44.67 6.55 50.22
N GLU A 982 43.38 6.42 50.61
CA GLU A 982 42.67 6.14 51.88
C GLU A 982 42.25 7.43 52.66
N LYS A 983 40.95 7.54 53.02
CA LYS A 983 40.27 8.58 53.86
C LYS A 983 40.17 10.00 53.24
N SER A 984 39.22 10.87 53.63
CA SER A 984 38.11 10.80 54.62
C SER A 984 36.88 11.60 54.16
N GLU A 985 35.70 11.26 54.70
CA GLU A 985 34.49 12.12 54.65
C GLU A 985 34.66 13.40 55.48
N LYS A 986 33.91 14.45 55.14
CA LYS A 986 33.35 15.42 56.11
C LYS A 986 32.25 16.27 55.48
N GLU A 987 31.07 16.23 56.09
CA GLU A 987 29.96 17.16 55.85
C GLU A 987 30.25 18.50 56.54
N LYS A 988 29.58 19.57 56.10
CA LYS A 988 28.92 20.50 57.03
C LYS A 988 27.85 21.36 56.37
N GLU A 989 26.92 21.82 57.20
CA GLU A 989 25.82 22.73 56.87
C GLU A 989 26.29 24.15 56.53
N ASP A 990 25.45 24.97 55.90
CA ASP A 990 24.74 26.07 56.59
C ASP A 990 23.66 26.72 55.69
N ASP A 991 22.68 27.37 56.31
CA ASP A 991 21.39 27.80 55.72
C ASP A 991 21.39 29.21 55.07
N ASP A 992 20.28 29.49 54.37
CA ASP A 992 19.57 30.76 54.17
C ASP A 992 20.21 32.09 54.61
N ASN A 993 20.06 33.13 53.76
CA ASN A 993 19.21 34.29 54.12
C ASN A 993 18.78 35.14 52.91
N GLU A 994 17.64 35.82 53.05
CA GLU A 994 17.04 36.74 52.07
C GLU A 994 17.36 38.23 52.37
N LYS A 995 16.65 39.15 51.67
CA LYS A 995 16.31 40.56 52.01
C LYS A 995 17.15 41.67 51.33
N GLU A 996 16.58 42.45 50.40
CA GLU A 996 15.67 43.64 50.51
C GLU A 996 16.47 44.96 50.66
N GLU A 997 16.11 46.13 50.09
CA GLU A 997 15.10 46.57 49.09
C GLU A 997 15.79 47.57 48.09
N GLU A 998 15.21 48.34 47.16
CA GLU A 998 13.83 48.77 46.82
C GLU A 998 13.49 48.45 45.33
N GLY A 999 12.63 49.25 44.65
CA GLY A 999 12.76 49.48 43.20
C GLY A 999 11.54 49.68 42.29
N PHE A 1000 10.38 50.14 42.76
CA PHE A 1000 9.28 50.74 41.94
C PHE A 1000 8.61 49.96 40.76
N SER A 1001 7.39 49.49 41.03
CA SER A 1001 6.14 49.79 40.25
C SER A 1001 5.84 49.20 38.83
N LYS A 1002 4.96 48.17 38.85
CA LYS A 1002 3.72 47.99 38.03
C LYS A 1002 3.74 47.73 36.49
N LYS A 1003 3.21 46.54 36.16
CA LYS A 1003 2.21 46.23 35.09
C LYS A 1003 2.58 46.30 33.57
N ALA A 1004 2.72 45.10 33.01
CA ALA A 1004 1.79 44.48 32.04
C ALA A 1004 1.92 44.65 30.50
N LYS A 1005 1.83 43.48 29.84
CA LYS A 1005 1.19 43.13 28.55
C LYS A 1005 1.92 43.28 27.19
N ASN A 1006 1.85 42.14 26.48
CA ASN A 1006 1.61 41.93 25.05
C ASN A 1006 2.78 41.98 24.04
N TYR A 1007 2.65 41.07 23.05
CA TYR A 1007 3.48 40.95 21.85
C TYR A 1007 3.20 42.10 20.87
N PRO A 1008 4.19 42.54 20.07
CA PRO A 1008 3.98 43.55 19.04
C PRO A 1008 3.26 43.00 17.79
N GLN A 1009 2.31 43.78 17.27
CA GLN A 1009 1.81 43.64 15.89
C GLN A 1009 2.63 44.51 14.92
N TYR A 1010 2.57 44.19 13.63
CA TYR A 1010 2.96 45.12 12.56
C TYR A 1010 1.92 46.24 12.43
N PRO A 1011 2.33 47.51 12.32
CA PRO A 1011 1.41 48.61 12.02
C PRO A 1011 1.17 48.77 10.51
N GLN A 1012 -0.09 48.94 10.12
CA GLN A 1012 -0.49 49.93 9.12
C GLN A 1012 -0.66 51.29 9.86
N THR A 1013 -0.79 52.47 9.25
CA THR A 1013 -1.75 52.88 8.20
C THR A 1013 -1.36 54.21 7.53
N ASP A 1014 -1.87 54.41 6.32
CA ASP A 1014 -2.40 55.66 5.72
C ASP A 1014 -1.64 56.99 5.78
N PHE A 1015 -1.53 57.63 4.61
CA PHE A 1015 -1.92 59.04 4.42
C PHE A 1015 -2.31 59.29 2.95
N SER A 1016 -3.21 60.24 2.71
CA SER A 1016 -3.57 60.75 1.38
C SER A 1016 -3.57 62.27 1.36
N THR A 1017 -3.17 62.86 0.24
CA THR A 1017 -3.80 64.04 -0.43
C THR A 1017 -3.10 64.42 -1.74
N ASP A 1018 -3.90 64.60 -2.79
CA ASP A 1018 -3.92 65.69 -3.80
C ASP A 1018 -2.71 66.12 -4.67
N ALA A 1019 -3.09 66.84 -5.75
CA ALA A 1019 -2.33 67.81 -6.57
C ALA A 1019 -1.50 67.32 -7.80
N GLU A 1020 -2.21 67.22 -8.93
CA GLU A 1020 -1.92 67.77 -10.28
C GLU A 1020 -0.54 67.64 -10.99
N ARG A 1021 -0.63 67.11 -12.23
CA ARG A 1021 -0.01 67.58 -13.50
C ARG A 1021 1.39 68.24 -13.48
N ASP A 1022 2.34 67.59 -14.16
CA ASP A 1022 2.85 68.13 -15.45
C ASP A 1022 3.39 66.99 -16.34
N THR A 1023 3.92 67.36 -17.50
CA THR A 1023 4.27 66.55 -18.66
C THR A 1023 5.74 66.10 -18.65
N GLY A 1024 6.01 64.91 -19.20
CA GLY A 1024 7.38 64.42 -19.36
C GLY A 1024 7.47 63.06 -20.04
N VAL A 1025 8.22 62.98 -21.15
CA VAL A 1025 8.55 61.71 -21.81
C VAL A 1025 9.64 61.00 -20.99
N GLY A 1026 9.25 60.04 -20.17
CA GLY A 1026 10.14 59.31 -19.25
C GLY A 1026 10.44 57.87 -19.68
N SER A 1027 11.72 57.54 -19.86
CA SER A 1027 12.20 56.20 -20.18
C SER A 1027 12.10 55.23 -19.00
N LEU A 1028 11.72 53.96 -19.26
CA LEU A 1028 11.70 52.89 -18.26
C LEU A 1028 13.09 52.65 -17.62
N PRO A 1029 13.19 52.55 -16.26
CA PRO A 1029 14.44 52.21 -15.60
C PRO A 1029 14.85 50.74 -15.83
N THR A 1030 15.96 50.51 -16.53
CA THR A 1030 16.56 49.18 -16.68
C THR A 1030 17.45 48.83 -15.49
N ASN A 1031 16.94 48.01 -14.56
CA ASN A 1031 17.73 47.45 -13.46
C ASN A 1031 17.80 45.91 -13.53
N TYR A 1032 18.51 45.42 -14.56
CA TYR A 1032 19.20 44.13 -14.47
C TYR A 1032 20.59 44.36 -13.85
N PRO A 1033 21.16 43.43 -13.06
CA PRO A 1033 22.52 43.57 -12.55
C PRO A 1033 23.51 43.61 -13.71
N GLN A 1034 24.31 44.67 -13.79
CA GLN A 1034 25.39 44.77 -14.77
C GLN A 1034 26.56 43.87 -14.37
N TYR A 1035 26.87 42.89 -15.22
CA TYR A 1035 28.14 42.16 -15.14
C TYR A 1035 29.27 43.02 -15.72
N PRO A 1036 30.45 43.07 -15.09
CA PRO A 1036 31.58 43.86 -15.58
C PRO A 1036 32.07 43.34 -16.93
N GLN A 1037 32.45 44.25 -17.83
CA GLN A 1037 33.28 43.90 -18.98
C GLN A 1037 34.74 43.92 -18.54
N THR A 1038 35.46 42.82 -18.80
CA THR A 1038 36.88 42.69 -18.45
C THR A 1038 37.74 42.73 -19.71
N ASP A 1039 38.76 43.56 -19.68
CA ASP A 1039 39.80 43.65 -20.71
C ASP A 1039 41.00 42.82 -20.27
N HIS A 1040 41.58 42.06 -21.19
CA HIS A 1040 42.66 41.12 -20.90
C HIS A 1040 43.93 41.51 -21.66
N LYS A 1041 45.06 41.66 -20.96
CA LYS A 1041 46.36 41.77 -21.63
C LYS A 1041 46.86 40.39 -22.04
N ILE A 1042 47.17 40.23 -23.32
CA ILE A 1042 47.69 39.01 -23.93
C ILE A 1042 48.91 39.41 -24.79
N LYS A 1043 50.01 38.66 -24.70
CA LYS A 1043 51.19 38.93 -25.51
C LYS A 1043 50.99 38.44 -26.95
N ILE A 1044 51.38 39.25 -27.94
CA ILE A 1044 51.35 38.90 -29.36
C ILE A 1044 52.24 37.66 -29.61
N GLY A 1045 51.85 36.82 -30.57
CA GLY A 1045 52.47 35.52 -30.83
C GLY A 1045 52.25 34.47 -29.74
N SER A 1046 51.35 34.70 -28.77
CA SER A 1046 51.03 33.74 -27.71
C SER A 1046 49.69 33.06 -27.94
N THR A 1047 49.65 31.74 -27.76
CA THR A 1047 48.41 30.96 -27.72
C THR A 1047 47.79 31.03 -26.32
N VAL A 1048 46.53 31.44 -26.22
CA VAL A 1048 45.74 31.48 -24.97
C VAL A 1048 44.56 30.52 -25.06
N LYS A 1049 44.41 29.63 -24.09
CA LYS A 1049 43.26 28.72 -23.99
C LYS A 1049 42.02 29.47 -23.47
N ILE A 1050 40.86 29.25 -24.11
CA ILE A 1050 39.57 29.82 -23.67
C ILE A 1050 38.50 28.74 -23.49
N HIS A 1051 37.66 28.91 -22.47
CA HIS A 1051 36.51 28.04 -22.20
C HIS A 1051 35.23 28.64 -22.78
N TRP A 1052 34.85 28.14 -23.95
CA TRP A 1052 33.65 28.57 -24.70
C TRP A 1052 32.47 27.61 -24.48
N ALA A 1053 31.24 28.12 -24.53
CA ALA A 1053 30.03 27.42 -24.08
C ALA A 1053 29.02 27.11 -25.22
N GLY A 1054 29.50 26.81 -26.41
CA GLY A 1054 28.67 26.45 -27.57
C GLY A 1054 29.50 26.01 -28.78
N SER A 1055 28.82 25.83 -29.92
CA SER A 1055 29.49 25.65 -31.22
C SER A 1055 29.92 27.02 -31.76
N MET A 1056 31.19 27.18 -32.10
CA MET A 1056 31.63 28.28 -32.94
C MET A 1056 31.33 27.97 -34.42
N ARG A 1057 30.99 29.02 -35.17
CA ARG A 1057 31.37 29.16 -36.59
C ARG A 1057 32.44 30.26 -36.64
N ASP A 1058 33.32 30.21 -37.62
CA ASP A 1058 34.44 31.16 -37.71
C ASP A 1058 33.97 32.62 -37.71
N GLY A 1059 34.58 33.45 -36.86
CA GLY A 1059 34.17 34.84 -36.63
C GLY A 1059 34.92 35.47 -35.46
N GLU A 1060 34.86 36.80 -35.36
CA GLU A 1060 35.59 37.57 -34.34
C GLU A 1060 35.06 37.30 -32.93
N ILE A 1061 35.97 36.93 -32.03
CA ILE A 1061 35.67 36.58 -30.62
C ILE A 1061 36.11 37.65 -29.61
N GLY A 1062 36.88 38.64 -30.07
CA GLY A 1062 37.33 39.79 -29.29
C GLY A 1062 37.86 40.90 -30.17
N THR A 1063 37.93 42.12 -29.63
CA THR A 1063 38.52 43.29 -30.30
C THR A 1063 39.77 43.73 -29.55
N VAL A 1064 40.88 43.93 -30.27
CA VAL A 1064 42.09 44.56 -29.73
C VAL A 1064 41.82 46.05 -29.53
N LEU A 1065 41.98 46.55 -28.31
CA LEU A 1065 41.78 47.95 -27.94
C LEU A 1065 43.06 48.78 -28.06
N SER A 1066 44.20 48.15 -27.78
CA SER A 1066 45.53 48.74 -27.88
C SER A 1066 46.60 47.65 -27.96
N ILE A 1067 47.75 48.00 -28.50
CA ILE A 1067 49.01 47.23 -28.41
C ILE A 1067 50.04 48.17 -27.79
N ASP A 1068 50.87 47.68 -26.88
CA ASP A 1068 52.03 48.43 -26.37
C ASP A 1068 53.35 48.01 -27.04
N ASP A 1069 54.35 48.90 -26.98
CA ASP A 1069 55.68 48.71 -27.58
C ASP A 1069 56.47 47.52 -26.98
N SER A 1070 55.91 46.85 -25.96
CA SER A 1070 56.45 45.61 -25.36
C SER A 1070 55.80 44.34 -25.93
N GLY A 1071 54.94 44.48 -26.95
CA GLY A 1071 54.27 43.37 -27.65
C GLY A 1071 53.06 42.81 -26.91
N TRP A 1072 52.38 43.60 -26.05
CA TRP A 1072 51.14 43.17 -25.39
C TRP A 1072 49.91 43.86 -25.95
N ALA A 1073 48.98 43.06 -26.46
CA ALA A 1073 47.65 43.48 -26.87
C ALA A 1073 46.69 43.51 -25.67
N THR A 1074 45.91 44.58 -25.54
CA THR A 1074 44.76 44.65 -24.62
C THR A 1074 43.50 44.27 -25.38
N VAL A 1075 42.86 43.15 -25.04
CA VAL A 1075 41.76 42.56 -25.81
C VAL A 1075 40.47 42.51 -25.00
N ARG A 1076 39.37 42.99 -25.60
CA ARG A 1076 38.00 42.92 -25.06
C ARG A 1076 37.21 41.81 -25.74
N LEU A 1077 36.87 40.77 -25.00
CA LEU A 1077 36.08 39.64 -25.52
C LEU A 1077 34.60 40.00 -25.65
N HIS A 1078 33.92 39.47 -26.66
CA HIS A 1078 32.55 39.89 -27.00
C HIS A 1078 31.49 39.25 -26.10
N LYS A 1079 30.47 40.05 -25.75
CA LYS A 1079 29.61 39.89 -24.55
C LYS A 1079 28.69 38.66 -24.50
N LYS A 1080 28.78 37.74 -25.46
CA LYS A 1080 27.87 36.57 -25.61
C LYS A 1080 28.44 35.26 -25.06
N SER A 1081 29.62 35.27 -24.45
CA SER A 1081 30.24 34.09 -23.81
C SER A 1081 31.18 34.48 -22.69
N LEU A 1082 31.06 33.76 -21.55
CA LEU A 1082 32.07 33.38 -20.55
C LEU A 1082 31.40 33.10 -19.20
N ARG A 1083 31.85 32.06 -18.47
CA ARG A 1083 31.54 31.85 -17.05
C ARG A 1083 32.75 32.26 -16.21
N GLN A 1084 32.71 33.49 -15.67
CA GLN A 1084 33.46 34.08 -14.54
C GLN A 1084 35.00 33.89 -14.38
N ASP A 1085 35.62 32.78 -14.77
CA ASP A 1085 37.01 32.45 -14.46
C ASP A 1085 37.85 32.23 -15.75
N LEU A 1086 38.43 33.30 -16.29
CA LEU A 1086 39.33 33.22 -17.46
C LEU A 1086 40.80 33.02 -17.02
N GLN A 1087 41.26 31.78 -16.98
CA GLN A 1087 42.67 31.46 -16.70
C GLN A 1087 43.54 31.57 -17.95
N ILE A 1088 44.37 32.62 -18.02
CA ILE A 1088 45.40 32.76 -19.07
C ILE A 1088 46.57 31.81 -18.75
N ALA A 1089 46.53 30.62 -19.32
CA ALA A 1089 47.60 29.63 -19.23
C ALA A 1089 48.46 29.61 -20.50
N TYR A 1090 49.73 30.02 -20.39
CA TYR A 1090 50.72 29.91 -21.45
C TYR A 1090 51.22 28.47 -21.53
N ALA A 1091 50.68 27.68 -22.46
CA ALA A 1091 51.00 26.25 -22.61
C ALA A 1091 51.57 25.94 -24.00
N PRO A 1092 52.74 25.27 -24.11
CA PRO A 1092 53.21 24.77 -25.40
C PRO A 1092 52.30 23.66 -25.92
N MET A 1093 52.09 23.59 -27.25
CA MET A 1093 51.11 22.68 -27.86
C MET A 1093 51.37 21.20 -27.55
N ALA A 1094 50.37 20.55 -26.95
CA ALA A 1094 50.24 19.10 -26.90
C ALA A 1094 48.84 18.69 -27.35
N LYS A 1095 48.68 18.37 -28.65
CA LYS A 1095 47.38 17.97 -29.24
C LYS A 1095 46.85 16.68 -28.61
N LYS A 1096 45.70 16.75 -27.93
CA LYS A 1096 44.82 15.61 -27.64
C LYS A 1096 43.35 16.00 -27.85
N SER A 1097 42.54 15.02 -28.20
CA SER A 1097 41.17 15.22 -28.72
C SER A 1097 40.17 15.62 -27.64
N GLY A 1098 39.60 16.81 -27.78
CA GLY A 1098 38.50 17.38 -27.02
C GLY A 1098 38.14 18.76 -27.58
N HIS A 1099 36.96 19.30 -27.25
CA HIS A 1099 36.54 20.64 -27.71
C HIS A 1099 37.26 21.74 -26.91
N GLU A 1100 38.55 21.94 -27.20
CA GLU A 1100 39.37 23.00 -26.62
C GLU A 1100 39.63 24.10 -27.65
N TYR A 1101 39.22 25.33 -27.34
CA TYR A 1101 39.39 26.48 -28.21
C TYR A 1101 40.62 27.30 -27.79
N TYR A 1102 41.43 27.66 -28.77
CA TYR A 1102 42.68 28.38 -28.58
C TYR A 1102 42.65 29.69 -29.36
N LEU A 1103 42.94 30.79 -28.68
CA LEU A 1103 43.17 32.11 -29.26
C LEU A 1103 44.64 32.23 -29.62
N GLU A 1104 44.96 32.54 -30.87
CA GLU A 1104 46.31 32.90 -31.31
C GLU A 1104 46.27 34.34 -31.81
N LEU A 1105 46.99 35.24 -31.12
CA LEU A 1105 47.17 36.62 -31.56
C LEU A 1105 48.34 36.69 -32.54
N ILE A 1106 48.01 36.49 -33.81
CA ILE A 1106 48.88 36.78 -34.95
C ILE A 1106 49.04 38.31 -35.05
N GLU A 1107 50.25 38.75 -35.43
CA GLU A 1107 50.67 40.15 -35.55
C GLU A 1107 50.19 40.83 -36.84
#